data_AF-A0A1Z5JNH7-F1
#
_entry.id   AF-A0A1Z5JNH7-F1
#
_cell.length_a   1.000
_cell.length_b   1.000
_cell.length_c   1.000
_cell.angle_alpha   90.00
_cell.angle_beta   90.00
_cell.angle_gamma   90.00
#
_symmetry.space_group_name_H-M   'P 1'
#
loop_
_entity.id
_entity.type
_entity.pdbx_description
1 polymer ?
#
loop_
_entity_poly.entity_id
_entity_poly.type
_entity_poly.pdbx_seq_one_letter_code
_entity_poly.pdbx_strand_id
1 'polypeptide(L)'
;MYFSPSPWNPHQWTLYSAVTITAGSLLGSLDLFLSITDANPNEYSPWHDLVWDPLSYTTTSEENVLYPEALWETNYLHDILLGGIGSLTECGGSEYANIELIAVPADHHNRQGDGSASTRQLIQARAIRDIRPGEVLLTPCRANNQKMMRLYNRNASRTFDDLLQQGMCMDTVSVQPSSIGGHGAFSKQHVSTGQVVMHSPVLLLDRSQLNVVQQHARSSYPTGANENRLPQFARGHGIQFNNTHVRRQQLFTNYVYGRDDSNVLLWPMAPGSNFIQHASSASHESEILPNVGMQWSRQYGHADTLLASESYPVMELLEMAFGEDGYYLVMEYVALRDIKPGDEILLDYGMDWDAAWNEHQQQMQELPREAFVTADEYKQQHAWEPLSTTTLPSYLQTACHFMNMNASEEPSNVAIWQNPTLSYCWRPCDILERLDDENLHYTVVVHPMESIREPSECGVLKTAVQVTQIPREAIRLINRPYTLPEYSDHAFRHEISVPLHGDFYPRHWLLPDPQPYGDFIASPLTPGMMAPIRWQSSAQVVTPWAFRVGVPTSVRQVLLEYCESMGIMDVFRHVTIEGNALQARQNGYLPLADGTKWYLQRPGPEWRSNLHWLSPGDEHSHEHYLQALSASGFDTVLDGVGKYLGMDGLVAFHVTFIAVSQSTEGYQHHDVLWTGAKTYNVIVPLLLANHTGPELDLVEGASFEDGFDDKEDRIVGRYRYEYEVGSMMGDGAVHATSAVDYRRHNEMRLAATIYIADVNEQNANSILKEYTQAYPPDDRDLLLSWAGRHWKKTDPSAQLPRPSDDHILMRRRASEGTVMSQ
;
A
#
# COMPACT_ATOMS: atom_id res chain seq x y z
N MET A 1 -15.17 27.00 -12.99
CA MET A 1 -15.67 25.61 -13.15
C MET A 1 -16.44 25.20 -11.92
N TYR A 2 -17.36 24.25 -12.05
CA TYR A 2 -18.10 23.68 -10.93
C TYR A 2 -17.79 22.20 -10.77
N PHE A 3 -17.55 21.73 -9.56
CA PHE A 3 -17.50 20.31 -9.23
C PHE A 3 -18.86 19.90 -8.69
N SER A 4 -19.53 18.94 -9.32
CA SER A 4 -20.92 18.59 -9.02
C SER A 4 -21.14 17.09 -9.24
N PRO A 5 -22.17 16.46 -8.64
CA PRO A 5 -22.45 15.05 -8.88
C PRO A 5 -22.59 14.75 -10.38
N SER A 6 -21.94 13.68 -10.80
CA SER A 6 -21.95 13.18 -12.17
C SER A 6 -23.39 12.90 -12.61
N PRO A 7 -23.75 13.18 -13.88
CA PRO A 7 -25.08 12.88 -14.37
C PRO A 7 -25.27 11.37 -14.61
N TRP A 8 -24.20 10.59 -14.58
CA TRP A 8 -24.20 9.14 -14.86
C TRP A 8 -24.17 8.30 -13.59
N ASN A 9 -23.43 8.76 -12.58
CA ASN A 9 -23.46 8.19 -11.25
C ASN A 9 -23.61 9.33 -10.23
N PRO A 10 -24.76 9.49 -9.55
CA PRO A 10 -24.92 10.56 -8.56
C PRO A 10 -23.97 10.41 -7.36
N HIS A 11 -23.37 9.23 -7.20
CA HIS A 11 -22.33 8.95 -6.22
C HIS A 11 -20.94 9.30 -6.71
N GLN A 12 -20.72 9.62 -7.99
CA GLN A 12 -19.47 10.18 -8.49
C GLN A 12 -19.61 11.68 -8.67
N TRP A 13 -18.51 12.42 -8.61
CA TRP A 13 -18.52 13.86 -8.88
C TRP A 13 -17.60 14.16 -10.05
N THR A 14 -17.97 15.16 -10.85
CA THR A 14 -17.22 15.56 -12.03
C THR A 14 -17.23 17.07 -12.23
N LEU A 15 -16.42 17.55 -13.16
CA LEU A 15 -16.29 18.98 -13.45
C LEU A 15 -17.19 19.42 -14.59
N TYR A 16 -17.77 20.60 -14.39
CA TYR A 16 -18.66 21.26 -15.32
C TYR A 16 -18.15 22.66 -15.68
N SER A 17 -18.36 23.06 -16.93
CA SER A 17 -18.18 24.45 -17.31
C SER A 17 -19.34 25.31 -16.83
N ALA A 18 -19.04 26.48 -16.27
CA ALA A 18 -20.06 27.49 -15.95
C ALA A 18 -20.24 28.55 -17.04
N VAL A 19 -19.33 28.57 -18.02
CA VAL A 19 -19.28 29.59 -19.07
C VAL A 19 -19.12 28.91 -20.42
N THR A 20 -19.35 29.66 -21.49
CA THR A 20 -18.95 29.18 -22.81
C THR A 20 -17.43 29.22 -22.92
N ILE A 21 -16.80 28.10 -23.24
CA ILE A 21 -15.37 28.00 -23.52
C ILE A 21 -15.23 27.72 -25.01
N THR A 22 -14.61 28.63 -25.75
CA THR A 22 -14.46 28.45 -27.20
C THR A 22 -13.40 27.41 -27.51
N ALA A 23 -13.57 26.67 -28.60
CA ALA A 23 -12.58 25.71 -29.08
C ALA A 23 -11.17 26.36 -29.17
N GLY A 24 -10.15 25.60 -28.79
CA GLY A 24 -8.76 26.04 -28.68
C GLY A 24 -8.43 26.82 -27.41
N SER A 25 -9.41 27.24 -26.62
CA SER A 25 -9.14 27.94 -25.36
C SER A 25 -8.51 27.01 -24.35
N LEU A 26 -7.57 27.55 -23.59
CA LEU A 26 -7.00 26.90 -22.44
C LEU A 26 -7.95 27.04 -21.23
N LEU A 27 -8.13 25.97 -20.48
CA LEU A 27 -8.96 25.92 -19.29
C LEU A 27 -8.08 26.04 -18.05
N GLY A 28 -8.40 27.03 -17.22
CA GLY A 28 -7.68 27.26 -15.96
C GLY A 28 -6.34 28.00 -16.13
N SER A 29 -5.73 28.36 -15.00
CA SER A 29 -4.31 28.71 -14.98
C SER A 29 -3.46 27.47 -15.24
N LEU A 30 -2.19 27.66 -15.62
CA LEU A 30 -1.22 26.57 -15.81
C LEU A 30 -1.10 25.67 -14.57
N ASP A 31 -1.47 26.20 -13.41
CA ASP A 31 -1.25 25.62 -12.09
C ASP A 31 -2.48 24.86 -11.57
N LEU A 32 -3.53 24.74 -12.39
CA LEU A 32 -4.78 24.08 -12.02
C LEU A 32 -4.66 22.54 -11.98
N PHE A 33 -3.58 22.00 -12.57
CA PHE A 33 -3.24 20.58 -12.58
C PHE A 33 -1.85 20.41 -11.96
N LEU A 34 -1.80 20.25 -10.65
CA LEU A 34 -0.58 19.78 -10.00
C LEU A 34 -0.50 18.26 -10.20
N SER A 35 0.36 17.80 -11.09
CA SER A 35 0.86 16.44 -10.99
C SER A 35 1.96 16.44 -9.92
N ILE A 36 1.69 15.82 -8.77
CA ILE A 36 2.76 15.51 -7.82
C ILE A 36 3.33 14.17 -8.27
N THR A 37 4.25 14.23 -9.23
CA THR A 37 5.06 13.07 -9.59
C THR A 37 6.19 12.97 -8.58
N ASP A 38 5.95 12.20 -7.52
CA ASP A 38 7.05 11.68 -6.72
C ASP A 38 7.50 10.36 -7.34
N ALA A 39 8.47 10.45 -8.26
CA ALA A 39 9.13 9.26 -8.77
C ALA A 39 9.73 8.52 -7.58
N ASN A 40 9.10 7.42 -7.19
CA ASN A 40 9.51 6.58 -6.07
C ASN A 40 10.53 5.56 -6.59
N PRO A 41 11.63 5.24 -5.90
CA PRO A 41 12.40 4.00 -6.21
C PRO A 41 11.49 2.76 -6.27
N ASN A 42 10.39 2.76 -5.50
CA ASN A 42 9.46 1.64 -5.40
C ASN A 42 8.48 1.46 -6.55
N GLU A 43 8.23 2.50 -7.35
CA GLU A 43 7.28 2.45 -8.45
C GLU A 43 7.84 3.23 -9.63
N TYR A 44 8.02 2.53 -10.75
CA TYR A 44 8.55 3.06 -12.01
C TYR A 44 9.96 3.67 -11.89
N SER A 45 10.88 3.16 -12.71
CA SER A 45 12.22 3.73 -12.80
C SER A 45 12.10 5.18 -13.29
N PRO A 46 12.79 6.18 -12.72
CA PRO A 46 12.75 7.56 -13.21
C PRO A 46 13.44 7.67 -14.56
N TRP A 47 14.09 6.60 -15.05
CA TRP A 47 14.43 6.50 -16.45
C TRP A 47 13.19 6.53 -17.35
N HIS A 48 12.01 6.09 -16.90
CA HIS A 48 10.76 6.33 -17.62
C HIS A 48 10.44 7.84 -17.60
N ASP A 49 10.44 8.51 -16.46
CA ASP A 49 9.98 9.91 -16.37
C ASP A 49 10.99 10.96 -16.91
N LEU A 50 12.30 10.73 -16.78
CA LEU A 50 13.37 11.63 -17.25
C LEU A 50 13.67 11.51 -18.75
N VAL A 51 13.43 10.33 -19.34
CA VAL A 51 13.67 10.08 -20.77
C VAL A 51 12.43 10.40 -21.59
N TRP A 52 11.26 10.07 -21.05
CA TRP A 52 9.98 10.40 -21.66
C TRP A 52 9.53 11.79 -21.20
N ASP A 53 10.45 12.75 -21.29
CA ASP A 53 10.09 14.16 -21.39
C ASP A 53 8.95 14.27 -22.43
N PRO A 54 7.74 14.73 -22.06
CA PRO A 54 6.65 14.90 -23.00
C PRO A 54 7.05 15.77 -24.21
N LEU A 55 8.06 16.63 -24.05
CA LEU A 55 8.63 17.44 -25.14
C LEU A 55 9.42 16.61 -26.16
N SER A 56 9.79 15.36 -25.88
CA SER A 56 10.39 14.44 -26.86
C SER A 56 9.36 13.89 -27.87
N TYR A 57 8.06 13.97 -27.55
CA TYR A 57 6.97 13.66 -28.49
C TYR A 57 6.67 14.79 -29.47
N THR A 58 7.24 15.99 -29.27
CA THR A 58 6.80 17.20 -29.99
C THR A 58 7.74 17.64 -31.13
N THR A 59 8.46 16.71 -31.76
CA THR A 59 9.35 17.05 -32.89
C THR A 59 8.62 17.32 -34.22
N THR A 60 7.31 17.14 -34.28
CA THR A 60 6.48 17.82 -35.30
C THR A 60 5.80 19.02 -34.66
N SER A 61 6.17 20.20 -35.14
CA SER A 61 5.91 21.53 -34.59
C SER A 61 4.44 21.98 -34.43
N GLU A 62 3.46 21.08 -34.34
CA GLU A 62 2.06 21.48 -34.28
C GLU A 62 1.23 20.96 -33.09
N GLU A 63 1.56 19.88 -32.37
CA GLU A 63 0.66 19.40 -31.29
C GLU A 63 1.38 18.82 -30.06
N ASN A 64 1.48 19.60 -28.97
CA ASN A 64 1.90 19.19 -27.62
C ASN A 64 0.82 18.35 -26.88
N VAL A 65 0.15 17.46 -27.60
CA VAL A 65 -0.95 16.64 -27.06
C VAL A 65 -0.35 15.37 -26.45
N LEU A 66 -0.70 15.05 -25.20
CA LEU A 66 -0.30 13.79 -24.57
C LEU A 66 -0.97 12.63 -25.32
N TYR A 67 -0.17 11.71 -25.89
CA TYR A 67 -0.70 10.59 -26.69
C TYR A 67 -1.60 9.65 -25.86
N PRO A 68 -2.62 9.00 -26.47
CA PRO A 68 -3.51 8.07 -25.79
C PRO A 68 -2.82 6.87 -25.12
N GLU A 69 -1.67 6.41 -25.62
CA GLU A 69 -0.87 5.36 -24.98
C GLU A 69 -0.12 5.86 -23.73
N ALA A 70 0.46 7.06 -23.78
CA ALA A 70 1.06 7.71 -22.61
C ALA A 70 -0.02 7.95 -21.56
N LEU A 71 -1.15 8.56 -21.95
CA LEU A 71 -2.35 8.71 -21.13
C LEU A 71 -2.86 7.39 -20.55
N TRP A 72 -2.55 6.20 -21.08
CA TRP A 72 -3.02 4.93 -20.48
C TRP A 72 -2.14 4.48 -19.30
N GLU A 73 -0.82 4.53 -19.45
CA GLU A 73 0.10 4.30 -18.33
C GLU A 73 -0.03 5.44 -17.30
N THR A 74 -0.21 6.68 -17.78
CA THR A 74 -0.53 7.81 -16.92
C THR A 74 -1.95 7.73 -16.37
N ASN A 75 -2.95 7.09 -17.00
CA ASN A 75 -4.31 6.98 -16.44
C ASN A 75 -4.37 5.97 -15.28
N TYR A 76 -3.61 4.87 -15.34
CA TYR A 76 -3.43 4.00 -14.16
C TYR A 76 -2.75 4.78 -13.01
N LEU A 77 -1.82 5.69 -13.35
CA LEU A 77 -1.21 6.63 -12.40
C LEU A 77 -2.11 7.86 -12.10
N HIS A 78 -3.12 8.20 -12.90
CA HIS A 78 -4.05 9.31 -12.68
C HIS A 78 -5.18 8.87 -11.75
N ASP A 79 -5.56 7.59 -11.85
CA ASP A 79 -6.52 6.95 -10.95
C ASP A 79 -5.95 6.84 -9.52
N ILE A 80 -4.61 6.94 -9.34
CA ILE A 80 -3.94 6.72 -8.03
C ILE A 80 -3.07 7.90 -7.56
N LEU A 81 -2.42 8.67 -8.44
CA LEU A 81 -1.30 9.56 -8.08
C LEU A 81 -1.35 11.01 -8.61
N LEU A 82 -2.25 11.39 -9.53
CA LEU A 82 -2.34 12.79 -10.00
C LEU A 82 -3.62 13.48 -9.52
N GLY A 83 -3.56 14.07 -8.34
CA GLY A 83 -4.61 14.92 -7.77
C GLY A 83 -4.59 16.29 -8.44
N GLY A 84 -5.40 16.40 -9.49
CA GLY A 84 -5.69 17.64 -10.18
C GLY A 84 -6.99 17.48 -10.94
N ILE A 85 -7.41 18.50 -11.69
CA ILE A 85 -8.66 18.44 -12.47
C ILE A 85 -8.76 17.20 -13.38
N GLY A 86 -7.65 16.63 -13.83
CA GLY A 86 -7.61 15.43 -14.67
C GLY A 86 -8.23 14.19 -14.01
N SER A 87 -8.06 14.02 -12.69
CA SER A 87 -8.70 12.93 -11.92
C SER A 87 -10.14 13.25 -11.51
N LEU A 88 -10.54 14.52 -11.63
CA LEU A 88 -11.92 14.98 -11.44
C LEU A 88 -12.73 15.02 -12.74
N THR A 89 -12.07 14.91 -13.91
CA THR A 89 -12.71 14.85 -15.21
C THR A 89 -13.02 13.41 -15.57
N GLU A 90 -14.24 13.18 -16.05
CA GLU A 90 -14.59 11.86 -16.53
C GLU A 90 -13.98 11.59 -17.91
N CYS A 91 -13.77 10.30 -18.19
CA CYS A 91 -13.20 9.86 -19.44
C CYS A 91 -14.30 9.51 -20.44
N GLY A 92 -14.26 10.13 -21.62
CA GLY A 92 -15.20 9.92 -22.72
C GLY A 92 -14.51 9.35 -23.95
N GLY A 93 -15.26 8.65 -24.80
CA GLY A 93 -14.74 8.28 -26.12
C GLY A 93 -14.26 9.52 -26.89
N SER A 94 -13.29 9.35 -27.79
CA SER A 94 -12.65 10.46 -28.53
C SER A 94 -13.64 11.42 -29.19
N GLU A 95 -14.82 10.95 -29.60
CA GLU A 95 -15.86 11.76 -30.23
C GLU A 95 -16.72 12.59 -29.25
N TYR A 96 -16.68 12.27 -27.95
CA TYR A 96 -17.42 12.96 -26.88
C TYR A 96 -16.53 13.84 -26.00
N ALA A 97 -15.22 13.57 -26.00
CA ALA A 97 -14.24 14.43 -25.37
C ALA A 97 -14.48 15.88 -25.81
N ASN A 98 -14.35 16.81 -24.87
CA ASN A 98 -14.48 18.24 -25.15
C ASN A 98 -13.29 19.04 -24.61
N ILE A 99 -12.42 18.37 -23.85
CA ILE A 99 -11.11 18.85 -23.49
C ILE A 99 -10.05 17.80 -23.85
N GLU A 100 -8.83 18.25 -24.07
CA GLU A 100 -7.65 17.41 -24.14
C GLU A 100 -6.59 17.96 -23.17
N LEU A 101 -5.76 17.07 -22.63
CA LEU A 101 -4.68 17.47 -21.74
C LEU A 101 -3.42 17.72 -22.58
N ILE A 102 -2.90 18.93 -22.49
CA ILE A 102 -1.66 19.35 -23.13
C ILE A 102 -0.57 19.50 -22.07
N ALA A 103 0.64 19.03 -22.37
CA ALA A 103 1.80 19.34 -21.56
C ALA A 103 2.30 20.75 -21.94
N VAL A 104 2.40 21.63 -20.97
CA VAL A 104 3.01 22.94 -21.13
C VAL A 104 4.46 22.84 -20.67
N PRO A 105 5.44 23.29 -21.49
CA PRO A 105 6.83 23.36 -21.06
C PRO A 105 6.90 24.16 -19.76
N ALA A 106 7.38 23.52 -18.69
CA ALA A 106 7.64 24.25 -17.45
C ALA A 106 8.82 25.19 -17.68
N ASP A 107 8.65 26.46 -17.30
CA ASP A 107 9.78 27.37 -17.21
C ASP A 107 10.63 26.87 -16.02
N HIS A 108 11.74 26.18 -16.28
CA HIS A 108 12.59 25.50 -15.29
C HIS A 108 13.38 26.47 -14.38
N HIS A 109 12.85 27.66 -14.10
CA HIS A 109 13.46 28.61 -13.17
C HIS A 109 13.27 28.13 -11.71
N ASN A 110 14.06 27.13 -11.32
CA ASN A 110 14.25 26.70 -9.95
C ASN A 110 14.82 27.85 -9.13
N ARG A 111 14.11 28.27 -8.07
CA ARG A 111 14.74 28.99 -6.95
C ARG A 111 15.12 27.96 -5.89
N GLN A 112 16.34 28.05 -5.38
CA GLN A 112 16.79 27.28 -4.22
C GLN A 112 15.94 27.67 -3.00
N GLY A 113 15.22 26.70 -2.41
CA GLY A 113 14.62 26.84 -1.07
C GLY A 113 13.13 26.55 -0.96
N ASP A 114 12.42 26.37 -2.07
CA ASP A 114 11.00 26.03 -2.02
C ASP A 114 10.87 24.52 -1.80
N GLY A 115 10.37 24.08 -0.64
CA GLY A 115 10.16 22.66 -0.28
C GLY A 115 9.15 21.91 -1.17
N SER A 116 8.85 22.46 -2.36
CA SER A 116 7.92 21.97 -3.36
C SER A 116 8.66 21.69 -4.68
N ALA A 117 9.30 20.52 -4.81
CA ALA A 117 9.82 20.09 -6.09
C ALA A 117 9.51 18.61 -6.32
N SER A 118 8.25 18.31 -6.65
CA SER A 118 7.99 17.29 -7.66
C SER A 118 8.29 17.93 -9.02
N THR A 119 8.80 17.18 -9.99
CA THR A 119 8.94 17.64 -11.37
C THR A 119 7.58 18.15 -11.85
N ARG A 120 7.46 19.47 -11.95
CA ARG A 120 6.21 20.14 -12.29
C ARG A 120 5.92 19.91 -13.77
N GLN A 121 5.18 18.86 -14.10
CA GLN A 121 4.55 18.80 -15.41
C GLN A 121 3.34 19.72 -15.36
N LEU A 122 3.45 20.90 -15.96
CA LEU A 122 2.31 21.79 -16.13
C LEU A 122 1.37 21.16 -17.15
N ILE A 123 0.38 20.43 -16.68
CA ILE A 123 -0.69 19.93 -17.54
C ILE A 123 -1.74 21.02 -17.64
N GLN A 124 -2.22 21.31 -18.84
CA GLN A 124 -3.33 22.22 -19.05
C GLN A 124 -4.40 21.53 -19.87
N ALA A 125 -5.67 21.80 -19.57
CA ALA A 125 -6.75 21.35 -20.45
C ALA A 125 -6.95 22.38 -21.57
N ARG A 126 -7.10 21.91 -22.80
CA ARG A 126 -7.49 22.71 -23.97
C ARG A 126 -8.84 22.25 -24.46
N ALA A 127 -9.76 23.18 -24.72
CA ALA A 127 -11.05 22.85 -25.29
C ALA A 127 -10.87 22.38 -26.74
N ILE A 128 -11.30 21.17 -27.07
CA ILE A 128 -11.22 20.66 -28.46
C ILE A 128 -12.44 21.05 -29.31
N ARG A 129 -13.50 21.50 -28.64
CA ARG A 129 -14.71 22.10 -29.24
C ARG A 129 -15.25 23.18 -28.33
N ASP A 130 -16.22 23.95 -28.82
CA ASP A 130 -16.98 24.86 -27.96
C ASP A 130 -17.67 24.06 -26.84
N ILE A 131 -17.42 24.46 -25.59
CA ILE A 131 -18.02 23.89 -24.38
C ILE A 131 -19.06 24.88 -23.89
N ARG A 132 -20.30 24.43 -23.70
CA ARG A 132 -21.42 25.27 -23.24
C ARG A 132 -21.46 25.31 -21.71
N PRO A 133 -22.04 26.37 -21.12
CA PRO A 133 -22.39 26.35 -19.70
C PRO A 133 -23.22 25.12 -19.39
N GLY A 134 -22.86 24.42 -18.32
CA GLY A 134 -23.53 23.21 -17.90
C GLY A 134 -22.97 21.91 -18.47
N GLU A 135 -22.08 21.92 -19.48
CA GLU A 135 -21.48 20.69 -20.00
C GLU A 135 -20.40 20.14 -19.05
N VAL A 136 -20.38 18.80 -18.91
CA VAL A 136 -19.29 18.08 -18.23
C VAL A 136 -18.00 18.21 -19.03
N LEU A 137 -16.87 18.36 -18.35
CA LEU A 137 -15.54 18.34 -18.95
C LEU A 137 -15.06 16.89 -19.09
N LEU A 138 -14.81 16.46 -20.33
CA LEU A 138 -14.49 15.08 -20.69
C LEU A 138 -13.15 14.99 -21.41
N THR A 139 -12.26 14.17 -20.88
CA THR A 139 -10.97 13.83 -21.49
C THR A 139 -11.11 12.61 -22.43
N PRO A 140 -10.30 12.49 -23.49
CA PRO A 140 -10.39 11.36 -24.41
C PRO A 140 -9.81 10.08 -23.78
N CYS A 141 -10.55 8.97 -23.88
CA CYS A 141 -10.07 7.63 -23.48
C CYS A 141 -10.42 6.53 -24.49
N ARG A 142 -9.64 5.43 -24.44
CA ARG A 142 -9.82 4.24 -25.31
C ARG A 142 -10.96 3.31 -24.87
N ALA A 143 -11.77 3.69 -23.89
CA ALA A 143 -12.74 2.77 -23.31
C ALA A 143 -13.76 2.30 -24.35
N ASN A 144 -13.62 1.05 -24.79
CA ASN A 144 -14.58 0.31 -25.61
C ASN A 144 -15.88 -0.02 -24.84
N ASN A 145 -16.16 0.68 -23.74
CA ASN A 145 -17.33 0.42 -22.93
C ASN A 145 -18.57 1.04 -23.59
N GLN A 146 -19.16 0.28 -24.53
CA GLN A 146 -20.39 0.65 -25.24
C GLN A 146 -21.53 1.08 -24.29
N LYS A 147 -21.51 0.66 -23.02
CA LYS A 147 -22.49 1.08 -22.00
C LYS A 147 -22.32 2.55 -21.62
N MET A 148 -21.08 3.02 -21.39
CA MET A 148 -20.76 4.43 -21.15
C MET A 148 -21.14 5.29 -22.37
N MET A 149 -20.82 4.81 -23.58
CA MET A 149 -21.08 5.54 -24.83
C MET A 149 -22.57 5.80 -25.12
N ARG A 150 -23.47 4.96 -24.61
CA ARG A 150 -24.93 5.19 -24.72
C ARG A 150 -25.45 6.24 -23.74
N LEU A 151 -24.79 6.40 -22.60
CA LEU A 151 -25.14 7.38 -21.56
C LEU A 151 -24.71 8.80 -21.94
N TYR A 152 -23.56 8.95 -22.62
CA TYR A 152 -23.05 10.24 -23.11
C TYR A 152 -23.99 10.93 -24.11
N ASN A 153 -24.71 10.16 -24.94
CA ASN A 153 -25.59 10.71 -25.99
C ASN A 153 -26.87 11.38 -25.48
N ARG A 154 -27.22 11.27 -24.19
CA ARG A 154 -28.56 11.69 -23.73
C ARG A 154 -28.62 12.88 -22.79
N ASN A 155 -27.67 13.14 -21.88
CA ASN A 155 -27.78 14.22 -20.89
C ASN A 155 -26.44 14.55 -20.20
N ALA A 156 -25.37 14.84 -20.95
CA ALA A 156 -24.08 15.23 -20.36
C ALA A 156 -24.02 16.71 -19.91
N SER A 157 -25.16 17.31 -19.55
CA SER A 157 -25.23 18.71 -19.15
C SER A 157 -26.21 18.95 -18.01
N ARG A 158 -25.83 19.81 -17.07
CA ARG A 158 -26.69 20.35 -16.01
C ARG A 158 -27.10 21.78 -16.36
N THR A 159 -28.21 22.28 -15.83
CA THR A 159 -28.50 23.71 -15.97
C THR A 159 -27.54 24.52 -15.09
N PHE A 160 -27.32 25.79 -15.43
CA PHE A 160 -26.50 26.66 -14.61
C PHE A 160 -27.08 26.85 -13.21
N ASP A 161 -28.42 26.92 -13.09
CA ASP A 161 -29.10 27.01 -11.80
C ASP A 161 -28.89 25.75 -10.95
N ASP A 162 -28.89 24.56 -11.57
CA ASP A 162 -28.55 23.31 -10.86
C ASP A 162 -27.11 23.35 -10.32
N LEU A 163 -26.16 23.85 -11.13
CA LEU A 163 -24.76 23.98 -10.70
C LEU A 163 -24.58 25.02 -9.58
N LEU A 164 -25.35 26.11 -9.59
CA LEU A 164 -25.33 27.09 -8.49
C LEU A 164 -25.90 26.50 -7.20
N GLN A 165 -26.88 25.60 -7.30
CA GLN A 165 -27.54 24.99 -6.14
C GLN A 165 -26.78 23.79 -5.58
N GLN A 166 -26.18 22.96 -6.45
CA GLN A 166 -25.62 21.65 -6.08
C GLN A 166 -24.11 21.53 -6.32
N GLY A 167 -23.54 22.40 -7.15
CA GLY A 167 -22.12 22.37 -7.48
C GLY A 167 -21.28 23.22 -6.53
N MET A 168 -20.02 22.84 -6.42
CA MET A 168 -18.96 23.61 -5.76
C MET A 168 -18.21 24.43 -6.79
N CYS A 169 -18.15 25.76 -6.62
CA CYS A 169 -17.30 26.58 -7.47
C CYS A 169 -15.82 26.30 -7.12
N MET A 170 -15.07 25.77 -8.10
CA MET A 170 -13.65 25.43 -7.94
C MET A 170 -12.71 26.54 -8.42
N ASP A 171 -13.26 27.71 -8.78
CA ASP A 171 -12.52 28.82 -9.40
C ASP A 171 -12.49 30.06 -8.49
N THR A 172 -12.22 29.86 -7.20
CA THR A 172 -12.20 30.94 -6.19
C THR A 172 -10.81 31.50 -5.91
N VAL A 173 -9.76 30.80 -6.34
CA VAL A 173 -8.36 31.17 -6.09
C VAL A 173 -7.51 31.20 -7.36
N SER A 174 -6.46 32.01 -7.32
CA SER A 174 -5.37 32.02 -8.30
C SER A 174 -4.06 31.68 -7.63
N VAL A 175 -3.18 30.97 -8.33
CA VAL A 175 -1.81 30.72 -7.88
C VAL A 175 -0.91 31.80 -8.44
N GLN A 176 -0.10 32.44 -7.60
CA GLN A 176 0.82 33.53 -7.99
C GLN A 176 2.12 33.42 -7.16
N PRO A 177 3.21 34.11 -7.51
CA PRO A 177 4.40 34.18 -6.65
C PRO A 177 4.05 34.70 -5.26
N SER A 178 4.44 33.96 -4.23
CA SER A 178 4.18 34.30 -2.82
C SER A 178 5.20 35.30 -2.30
N SER A 179 4.78 36.11 -1.32
CA SER A 179 5.68 36.96 -0.55
C SER A 179 6.55 36.19 0.45
N ILE A 180 6.15 34.97 0.80
CA ILE A 180 6.76 34.11 1.82
C ILE A 180 7.77 33.12 1.19
N GLY A 181 7.63 32.82 -0.10
CA GLY A 181 8.52 31.91 -0.84
C GLY A 181 7.73 31.10 -1.87
N GLY A 182 8.37 30.74 -2.99
CA GLY A 182 7.71 30.02 -4.08
C GLY A 182 6.42 30.65 -4.58
N HIS A 183 5.35 29.85 -4.61
CA HIS A 183 4.02 30.25 -5.05
C HIS A 183 3.02 30.13 -3.90
N GLY A 184 2.00 30.99 -3.92
CA GLY A 184 0.93 31.04 -2.94
C GLY A 184 -0.44 30.99 -3.60
N ALA A 185 -1.46 30.63 -2.84
CA ALA A 185 -2.86 30.75 -3.22
C ALA A 185 -3.38 32.15 -2.88
N PHE A 186 -4.04 32.82 -3.82
CA PHE A 186 -4.57 34.17 -3.67
C PHE A 186 -6.06 34.19 -3.98
N SER A 187 -6.84 34.92 -3.18
CA SER A 187 -8.28 35.02 -3.39
C SER A 187 -8.61 35.81 -4.65
N LYS A 188 -9.49 35.30 -5.51
CA LYS A 188 -10.01 36.05 -6.67
C LYS A 188 -11.12 37.03 -6.32
N GLN A 189 -11.73 36.86 -5.14
CA GLN A 189 -12.93 37.59 -4.74
C GLN A 189 -12.83 38.09 -3.30
N HIS A 190 -13.74 38.99 -2.93
CA HIS A 190 -13.90 39.38 -1.54
C HIS A 190 -14.61 38.27 -0.78
N VAL A 191 -14.07 37.86 0.35
CA VAL A 191 -14.67 36.87 1.25
C VAL A 191 -14.75 37.47 2.65
N SER A 192 -15.94 37.53 3.21
CA SER A 192 -16.14 38.09 4.55
C SER A 192 -15.74 37.05 5.61
N THR A 193 -15.42 37.53 6.81
CA THR A 193 -15.14 36.69 7.97
C THR A 193 -16.22 35.62 8.18
N GLY A 194 -15.81 34.37 8.37
CA GLY A 194 -16.69 33.20 8.55
C GLY A 194 -17.26 32.60 7.27
N GLN A 195 -17.00 33.19 6.09
CA GLN A 195 -17.43 32.62 4.81
C GLN A 195 -16.38 31.64 4.25
N VAL A 196 -16.86 30.68 3.45
CA VAL A 196 -16.01 29.72 2.75
C VAL A 196 -15.26 30.42 1.63
N VAL A 197 -13.92 30.28 1.63
CA VAL A 197 -13.01 30.79 0.61
C VAL A 197 -12.90 29.80 -0.55
N MET A 198 -12.76 28.51 -0.23
CA MET A 198 -12.72 27.43 -1.22
C MET A 198 -13.24 26.11 -0.62
N HIS A 199 -13.73 25.24 -1.49
CA HIS A 199 -14.08 23.87 -1.17
C HIS A 199 -13.06 22.94 -1.81
N SER A 200 -12.67 21.89 -1.11
CA SER A 200 -11.79 20.86 -1.61
C SER A 200 -12.34 19.48 -1.31
N PRO A 201 -12.73 18.71 -2.35
CA PRO A 201 -12.82 17.27 -2.22
C PRO A 201 -11.51 16.74 -1.63
N VAL A 202 -11.61 15.72 -0.79
CA VAL A 202 -10.48 15.10 -0.11
C VAL A 202 -10.40 13.64 -0.51
N LEU A 203 -9.21 13.24 -0.97
CA LEU A 203 -8.86 11.83 -1.09
C LEU A 203 -8.35 11.34 0.25
N LEU A 204 -8.93 10.23 0.73
CA LEU A 204 -8.38 9.52 1.88
C LEU A 204 -7.23 8.63 1.41
N LEU A 205 -6.11 8.71 2.11
CA LEU A 205 -4.92 7.91 1.87
C LEU A 205 -4.54 7.19 3.15
N ASP A 206 -4.04 5.95 3.02
CA ASP A 206 -3.34 5.33 4.13
C ASP A 206 -1.92 5.86 4.18
N ARG A 207 -1.48 6.30 5.37
CA ARG A 207 -0.14 6.89 5.56
C ARG A 207 1.00 6.01 5.06
N SER A 208 0.86 4.69 5.13
CA SER A 208 1.90 3.77 4.68
C SER A 208 2.11 3.78 3.17
N GLN A 209 1.13 4.26 2.39
CA GLN A 209 1.25 4.43 0.93
C GLN A 209 2.31 5.47 0.56
N LEU A 210 2.62 6.40 1.48
CA LEU A 210 3.65 7.42 1.28
C LEU A 210 5.04 6.98 1.76
N ASN A 211 5.22 5.74 2.19
CA ASN A 211 6.53 5.26 2.63
C ASN A 211 7.43 4.92 1.43
N VAL A 212 8.69 5.35 1.50
CA VAL A 212 9.77 4.93 0.60
C VAL A 212 10.58 3.87 1.34
N VAL A 213 10.45 2.61 0.91
CA VAL A 213 11.17 1.47 1.49
C VAL A 213 12.46 1.21 0.71
N GLN A 214 13.44 0.58 1.37
CA GLN A 214 14.68 0.19 0.71
C GLN A 214 14.41 -0.94 -0.28
N GLN A 215 14.78 -0.74 -1.54
CA GLN A 215 14.81 -1.83 -2.52
C GLN A 215 16.19 -2.46 -2.55
N HIS A 216 16.21 -3.78 -2.55
CA HIS A 216 17.35 -4.52 -3.03
C HIS A 216 16.98 -5.06 -4.40
N ALA A 217 17.54 -4.43 -5.45
CA ALA A 217 17.78 -5.15 -6.69
C ALA A 217 18.56 -6.41 -6.28
N ARG A 218 18.06 -7.58 -6.64
CA ARG A 218 18.74 -8.84 -6.35
C ARG A 218 20.07 -8.81 -7.10
N SER A 219 21.10 -8.20 -6.50
CA SER A 219 22.45 -8.25 -7.03
C SER A 219 22.73 -9.73 -7.22
N SER A 220 23.20 -10.09 -8.39
CA SER A 220 23.71 -11.41 -8.73
C SER A 220 24.74 -11.86 -7.68
N TYR A 221 24.26 -12.33 -6.53
CA TYR A 221 25.12 -12.84 -5.49
C TYR A 221 25.81 -14.09 -6.05
N PRO A 222 27.10 -14.25 -5.74
CA PRO A 222 27.91 -15.30 -6.33
C PRO A 222 27.28 -16.65 -5.98
N THR A 223 27.25 -17.52 -6.97
CA THR A 223 26.61 -18.82 -7.11
C THR A 223 27.01 -19.90 -6.08
N GLY A 224 27.16 -19.53 -4.81
CA GLY A 224 27.70 -20.35 -3.71
C GLY A 224 26.65 -20.77 -2.68
N ALA A 225 26.04 -21.93 -2.93
CA ALA A 225 25.62 -22.93 -1.95
C ALA A 225 24.35 -22.79 -1.07
N ASN A 226 23.70 -21.63 -0.91
CA ASN A 226 22.49 -21.56 -0.05
C ASN A 226 21.19 -21.09 -0.73
N GLU A 227 21.18 -20.83 -2.04
CA GLU A 227 19.99 -20.40 -2.81
C GLU A 227 18.91 -21.48 -3.02
N ASN A 228 19.12 -22.72 -2.56
CA ASN A 228 18.16 -23.82 -2.77
C ASN A 228 17.02 -23.91 -1.75
N ARG A 229 16.91 -22.98 -0.79
CA ARG A 229 15.88 -23.05 0.26
C ARG A 229 14.54 -22.39 -0.11
N LEU A 230 14.50 -21.54 -1.13
CA LEU A 230 13.25 -20.89 -1.57
C LEU A 230 12.81 -21.41 -2.97
N PRO A 231 11.54 -21.85 -3.13
CA PRO A 231 11.01 -22.35 -4.40
C PRO A 231 11.16 -21.34 -5.56
N GLN A 232 11.29 -21.86 -6.78
CA GLN A 232 11.53 -21.06 -7.99
C GLN A 232 10.44 -20.01 -8.27
N PHE A 233 9.22 -20.26 -7.83
CA PHE A 233 8.09 -19.35 -8.03
C PHE A 233 8.10 -18.11 -7.12
N ALA A 234 8.81 -18.14 -6.00
CA ALA A 234 8.98 -16.98 -5.10
C ALA A 234 10.03 -15.98 -5.63
N ARG A 235 10.55 -16.18 -6.85
CA ARG A 235 11.67 -15.40 -7.43
C ARG A 235 11.21 -14.32 -8.45
N GLY A 236 9.90 -14.16 -8.65
CA GLY A 236 9.32 -13.59 -9.88
C GLY A 236 9.51 -12.09 -10.15
N HIS A 237 9.84 -11.24 -9.17
CA HIS A 237 9.93 -9.80 -9.41
C HIS A 237 11.34 -9.19 -9.32
N GLY A 238 12.38 -9.97 -8.98
CA GLY A 238 13.79 -9.50 -9.00
C GLY A 238 14.15 -8.34 -8.06
N ILE A 239 13.16 -7.72 -7.44
CA ILE A 239 13.25 -6.59 -6.52
C ILE A 239 12.66 -7.07 -5.19
N GLN A 240 13.48 -7.09 -4.14
CA GLN A 240 12.99 -7.29 -2.78
C GLN A 240 12.76 -5.92 -2.14
N PHE A 241 11.51 -5.68 -1.75
CA PHE A 241 11.16 -4.53 -0.94
C PHE A 241 11.49 -4.86 0.51
N ASN A 242 12.54 -4.23 1.03
CA ASN A 242 12.82 -4.31 2.45
C ASN A 242 11.92 -3.32 3.18
N ASN A 243 10.66 -3.73 3.41
CA ASN A 243 9.70 -2.97 4.19
C ASN A 243 10.15 -2.79 5.65
N THR A 244 11.14 -3.57 6.12
CA THR A 244 11.74 -3.42 7.47
C THR A 244 12.43 -2.09 7.68
N HIS A 245 12.77 -1.40 6.59
CA HIS A 245 13.41 -0.10 6.63
C HIS A 245 12.69 0.87 5.69
N VAL A 246 11.67 1.56 6.24
CA VAL A 246 11.19 2.81 5.65
C VAL A 246 12.38 3.77 5.69
N ARG A 247 12.98 4.02 4.52
CA ARG A 247 14.13 4.93 4.41
C ARG A 247 13.71 6.35 4.71
N ARG A 248 12.53 6.73 4.19
CA ARG A 248 11.93 8.06 4.27
C ARG A 248 10.49 8.00 3.79
N GLN A 249 9.78 9.11 3.86
CA GLN A 249 8.48 9.26 3.20
C GLN A 249 8.66 9.88 1.79
N GLN A 250 7.59 9.86 1.01
CA GLN A 250 7.46 10.57 -0.26
C GLN A 250 7.39 12.08 0.01
N LEU A 251 7.92 12.91 -0.89
CA LEU A 251 7.74 14.37 -0.89
C LEU A 251 6.26 14.75 -0.95
N PHE A 252 5.45 13.88 -1.53
CA PHE A 252 4.00 14.03 -1.56
C PHE A 252 3.39 14.22 -0.16
N THR A 253 4.08 13.74 0.89
CA THR A 253 3.71 13.96 2.30
C THR A 253 3.57 15.45 2.65
N ASN A 254 4.27 16.37 1.99
CA ASN A 254 4.17 17.81 2.28
C ASN A 254 2.82 18.44 1.85
N TYR A 255 1.98 17.70 1.12
CA TYR A 255 0.73 18.21 0.53
C TYR A 255 -0.52 17.50 1.06
N VAL A 256 -0.35 16.68 2.08
CA VAL A 256 -1.45 15.97 2.72
C VAL A 256 -1.60 16.44 4.16
N TYR A 257 -2.83 16.47 4.63
CA TYR A 257 -3.15 16.77 6.01
C TYR A 257 -3.18 15.49 6.82
N GLY A 258 -2.62 15.54 8.03
CA GLY A 258 -2.49 14.36 8.87
C GLY A 258 -2.43 14.70 10.36
N ARG A 259 -2.50 13.63 11.16
CA ARG A 259 -2.14 13.65 12.59
C ARG A 259 -1.28 12.45 12.91
N ASP A 260 -0.22 12.66 13.69
CA ASP A 260 0.74 11.63 14.09
C ASP A 260 0.09 10.38 14.72
N ASP A 261 -1.03 10.56 15.40
CA ASP A 261 -1.86 9.52 16.01
C ASP A 261 -2.91 8.87 15.08
N SER A 262 -2.88 9.16 13.78
CA SER A 262 -3.79 8.57 12.78
C SER A 262 -3.06 7.95 11.57
N ASN A 263 -3.62 6.87 11.02
CA ASN A 263 -3.20 6.31 9.72
C ASN A 263 -3.85 7.02 8.53
N VAL A 264 -4.87 7.84 8.76
CA VAL A 264 -5.61 8.52 7.69
C VAL A 264 -4.90 9.83 7.33
N LEU A 265 -4.46 9.91 6.08
CA LEU A 265 -4.02 11.16 5.46
C LEU A 265 -5.13 11.70 4.55
N LEU A 266 -5.23 13.02 4.49
CA LEU A 266 -6.25 13.74 3.73
C LEU A 266 -5.55 14.54 2.64
N TRP A 267 -5.77 14.18 1.39
CA TRP A 267 -5.22 14.92 0.26
C TRP A 267 -6.27 15.84 -0.37
N PRO A 268 -6.11 17.18 -0.30
CA PRO A 268 -7.02 18.11 -0.95
C PRO A 268 -6.85 18.09 -2.48
N MET A 269 -7.96 17.93 -3.19
CA MET A 269 -8.00 17.88 -4.66
C MET A 269 -8.40 19.21 -5.31
N ALA A 270 -8.75 20.26 -4.54
CA ALA A 270 -9.12 21.54 -5.15
C ALA A 270 -7.93 22.22 -5.83
N PRO A 271 -8.15 22.83 -6.99
CA PRO A 271 -7.12 23.67 -7.59
C PRO A 271 -6.69 24.80 -6.67
N GLY A 272 -5.38 25.00 -6.55
CA GLY A 272 -4.80 26.04 -5.70
C GLY A 272 -4.72 25.68 -4.21
N SER A 273 -5.40 24.65 -3.72
CA SER A 273 -5.38 24.28 -2.30
C SER A 273 -3.99 23.88 -1.81
N ASN A 274 -3.25 23.11 -2.62
CA ASN A 274 -1.87 22.70 -2.37
C ASN A 274 -0.84 23.86 -2.41
N PHE A 275 -1.28 25.09 -2.71
CA PHE A 275 -0.46 26.31 -2.68
C PHE A 275 -0.82 27.25 -1.52
N ILE A 276 -1.77 26.87 -0.66
CA ILE A 276 -2.06 27.66 0.53
C ILE A 276 -0.85 27.55 1.46
N GLN A 277 -0.15 28.66 1.70
CA GLN A 277 1.09 28.66 2.47
C GLN A 277 0.84 28.68 3.98
N HIS A 278 1.87 28.29 4.73
CA HIS A 278 1.87 28.32 6.18
C HIS A 278 1.95 29.75 6.74
N ALA A 279 1.16 30.05 7.77
CA ALA A 279 1.38 31.18 8.68
C ALA A 279 1.08 30.76 10.13
N SER A 280 2.08 30.84 11.01
CA SER A 280 1.98 30.38 12.40
C SER A 280 1.10 31.31 13.24
N SER A 281 0.08 30.77 13.91
CA SER A 281 -0.71 31.53 14.88
C SER A 281 0.01 31.76 16.21
N ALA A 282 1.04 30.98 16.51
CA ALA A 282 1.77 31.01 17.77
C ALA A 282 2.74 32.20 17.89
N SER A 283 3.16 32.77 16.76
CA SER A 283 4.13 33.87 16.73
C SER A 283 3.42 35.23 16.87
N HIS A 284 3.27 35.70 18.11
CA HIS A 284 2.73 37.05 18.38
C HIS A 284 3.56 38.19 17.78
N GLU A 285 4.78 37.91 17.31
CA GLU A 285 5.69 38.86 16.68
C GLU A 285 5.66 38.83 15.14
N SER A 286 4.99 37.84 14.51
CA SER A 286 4.87 37.81 13.05
C SER A 286 3.80 38.79 12.58
N GLU A 287 4.15 39.64 11.60
CA GLU A 287 3.16 40.46 10.87
C GLU A 287 2.26 39.62 9.96
N ILE A 288 2.67 38.39 9.65
CA ILE A 288 1.96 37.46 8.79
C ILE A 288 1.15 36.50 9.66
N LEU A 289 -0.17 36.69 9.64
CA LEU A 289 -1.12 35.88 10.40
C LEU A 289 -1.98 35.02 9.45
N PRO A 290 -2.35 33.80 9.87
CA PRO A 290 -3.29 32.98 9.13
C PRO A 290 -4.62 33.72 8.95
N ASN A 291 -5.22 33.56 7.79
CA ASN A 291 -6.49 34.20 7.45
C ASN A 291 -7.56 33.21 7.02
N VAL A 292 -7.23 31.92 6.97
CA VAL A 292 -8.18 30.83 6.82
C VAL A 292 -7.98 29.76 7.89
N GLY A 293 -9.07 29.08 8.25
CA GLY A 293 -9.07 27.83 9.01
C GLY A 293 -9.75 26.73 8.19
N MET A 294 -9.72 25.49 8.69
CA MET A 294 -10.33 24.33 8.02
C MET A 294 -11.55 23.82 8.79
N GLN A 295 -12.56 23.36 8.07
CA GLN A 295 -13.68 22.58 8.62
C GLN A 295 -14.20 21.59 7.58
N TRP A 296 -14.95 20.57 8.01
CA TRP A 296 -15.71 19.76 7.06
C TRP A 296 -16.88 20.55 6.48
N SER A 297 -17.20 20.29 5.21
CA SER A 297 -18.33 20.93 4.58
C SER A 297 -19.64 20.55 5.24
N ARG A 298 -20.44 21.58 5.51
CA ARG A 298 -21.81 21.42 6.02
C ARG A 298 -22.84 21.33 4.90
N GLN A 299 -22.43 21.66 3.69
CA GLN A 299 -23.30 21.75 2.52
C GLN A 299 -23.14 20.55 1.59
N TYR A 300 -21.93 20.01 1.48
CA TYR A 300 -21.58 19.00 0.50
C TYR A 300 -20.99 17.76 1.18
N GLY A 301 -21.72 16.64 1.15
CA GLY A 301 -21.18 15.34 1.50
C GLY A 301 -21.98 14.56 2.56
N HIS A 302 -21.66 13.27 2.62
CA HIS A 302 -22.09 12.32 3.65
C HIS A 302 -21.18 12.40 4.88
N ALA A 303 -20.67 13.59 5.18
CA ALA A 303 -19.77 13.84 6.29
C ALA A 303 -20.38 13.28 7.58
N ASP A 304 -21.69 13.46 7.80
CA ASP A 304 -22.33 12.90 8.98
C ASP A 304 -22.28 11.36 9.02
N THR A 305 -22.40 10.65 7.89
CA THR A 305 -22.31 9.19 7.87
C THR A 305 -20.88 8.71 8.07
N LEU A 306 -19.91 9.27 7.33
CA LEU A 306 -18.50 8.85 7.38
C LEU A 306 -17.80 9.31 8.67
N LEU A 307 -18.12 10.51 9.17
CA LEU A 307 -17.52 11.09 10.37
C LEU A 307 -18.23 10.66 11.66
N ALA A 308 -19.51 10.27 11.62
CA ALA A 308 -20.21 9.76 12.81
C ALA A 308 -20.20 8.22 12.93
N SER A 309 -19.79 7.49 11.89
CA SER A 309 -19.66 6.03 12.00
C SER A 309 -18.44 5.67 12.84
N GLU A 310 -18.63 5.50 14.14
CA GLU A 310 -17.62 4.93 15.04
C GLU A 310 -17.26 3.45 14.70
N SER A 311 -17.95 2.85 13.72
CA SER A 311 -17.92 1.41 13.45
C SER A 311 -16.97 0.99 12.33
N TYR A 312 -16.51 1.90 11.47
CA TYR A 312 -15.73 1.52 10.28
C TYR A 312 -14.21 1.62 10.53
N PRO A 313 -13.45 0.53 10.30
CA PRO A 313 -11.99 0.57 10.20
C PRO A 313 -11.54 1.51 9.09
N VAL A 314 -10.35 2.09 9.23
CA VAL A 314 -9.75 2.99 8.22
C VAL A 314 -9.75 2.40 6.81
N MET A 315 -9.46 1.11 6.65
CA MET A 315 -9.48 0.46 5.34
C MET A 315 -10.88 0.39 4.71
N GLU A 316 -11.91 0.18 5.53
CA GLU A 316 -13.30 0.18 5.05
C GLU A 316 -13.72 1.61 4.65
N LEU A 317 -13.25 2.64 5.37
CA LEU A 317 -13.45 4.03 4.95
C LEU A 317 -12.80 4.34 3.60
N LEU A 318 -11.60 3.80 3.34
CA LEU A 318 -10.96 3.91 2.03
C LEU A 318 -11.80 3.20 0.97
N GLU A 319 -12.22 1.96 1.20
CA GLU A 319 -13.05 1.21 0.26
C GLU A 319 -14.40 1.90 0.00
N MET A 320 -15.02 2.50 1.00
CA MET A 320 -16.25 3.28 0.86
C MET A 320 -16.05 4.58 0.06
N ALA A 321 -14.89 5.23 0.22
CA ALA A 321 -14.54 6.42 -0.55
C ALA A 321 -14.32 6.11 -2.05
N PHE A 322 -13.87 4.89 -2.36
CA PHE A 322 -13.60 4.42 -3.73
C PHE A 322 -14.67 3.49 -4.31
N GLY A 323 -15.65 3.07 -3.51
CA GLY A 323 -16.67 2.08 -3.87
C GLY A 323 -17.78 2.63 -4.77
N GLU A 324 -18.70 1.75 -5.18
CA GLU A 324 -19.83 2.14 -6.06
C GLU A 324 -20.74 3.21 -5.44
N ASP A 325 -20.79 3.28 -4.11
CA ASP A 325 -21.55 4.26 -3.33
C ASP A 325 -20.87 5.64 -3.21
N GLY A 326 -19.59 5.75 -3.61
CA GLY A 326 -18.88 7.00 -3.91
C GLY A 326 -18.97 8.09 -2.84
N TYR A 327 -18.63 7.76 -1.60
CA TYR A 327 -18.66 8.75 -0.53
C TYR A 327 -17.43 9.68 -0.59
N TYR A 328 -17.65 10.96 -0.92
CA TYR A 328 -16.57 11.96 -0.84
C TYR A 328 -16.69 12.82 0.40
N LEU A 329 -15.54 13.13 1.00
CA LEU A 329 -15.41 14.17 2.00
C LEU A 329 -15.02 15.48 1.32
N VAL A 330 -15.64 16.56 1.75
CA VAL A 330 -15.32 17.91 1.27
C VAL A 330 -14.81 18.72 2.44
N MET A 331 -13.59 19.20 2.33
CA MET A 331 -12.96 20.13 3.26
C MET A 331 -13.20 21.58 2.80
N GLU A 332 -13.59 22.44 3.73
CA GLU A 332 -13.79 23.87 3.51
C GLU A 332 -12.67 24.67 4.16
N TYR A 333 -12.19 25.67 3.43
CA TYR A 333 -11.29 26.69 3.98
C TYR A 333 -12.13 27.93 4.27
N VAL A 334 -12.21 28.31 5.54
CA VAL A 334 -13.11 29.37 6.03
C VAL A 334 -12.31 30.59 6.46
N ALA A 335 -12.74 31.77 6.00
CA ALA A 335 -12.06 33.02 6.30
C ALA A 335 -12.12 33.35 7.81
N LEU A 336 -10.98 33.55 8.45
CA LEU A 336 -10.86 33.99 9.85
C LEU A 336 -11.00 35.50 10.01
N ARG A 337 -10.89 36.23 8.90
CA ARG A 337 -11.05 37.69 8.78
C ARG A 337 -11.52 38.01 7.36
N ASP A 338 -11.89 39.25 7.09
CA ASP A 338 -12.20 39.66 5.72
C ASP A 338 -10.95 39.52 4.82
N ILE A 339 -11.14 38.91 3.65
CA ILE A 339 -10.11 38.65 2.64
C ILE A 339 -10.52 39.40 1.37
N LYS A 340 -9.66 40.28 0.87
CA LYS A 340 -9.89 41.05 -0.35
C LYS A 340 -9.44 40.27 -1.59
N PRO A 341 -9.95 40.60 -2.79
CA PRO A 341 -9.37 40.10 -4.02
C PRO A 341 -7.88 40.45 -4.10
N GLY A 342 -7.03 39.46 -4.38
CA GLY A 342 -5.58 39.59 -4.43
C GLY A 342 -4.87 39.41 -3.09
N ASP A 343 -5.58 39.20 -1.98
CA ASP A 343 -4.95 38.80 -0.72
C ASP A 343 -4.46 37.35 -0.80
N GLU A 344 -3.27 37.09 -0.27
CA GLU A 344 -2.72 35.74 -0.11
C GLU A 344 -3.51 34.97 0.96
N ILE A 345 -3.82 33.71 0.69
CA ILE A 345 -4.55 32.80 1.58
C ILE A 345 -3.51 32.00 2.36
N LEU A 346 -3.59 32.11 3.69
CA LEU A 346 -2.60 31.58 4.62
C LEU A 346 -3.29 30.75 5.69
N LEU A 347 -2.78 29.54 5.89
CA LEU A 347 -3.29 28.56 6.85
C LEU A 347 -2.26 28.31 7.94
N ASP A 348 -2.71 28.10 9.17
CA ASP A 348 -1.84 27.57 10.21
C ASP A 348 -1.69 26.06 10.02
N TYR A 349 -0.45 25.60 9.81
CA TYR A 349 -0.12 24.19 9.63
C TYR A 349 0.12 23.46 10.95
N GLY A 350 0.03 24.17 12.08
CA GLY A 350 0.21 23.61 13.41
C GLY A 350 1.65 23.66 13.94
N MET A 351 1.76 23.55 15.27
CA MET A 351 3.03 23.68 15.99
C MET A 351 4.01 22.54 15.70
N ASP A 352 3.53 21.34 15.39
CA ASP A 352 4.39 20.20 15.07
C ASP A 352 5.10 20.42 13.73
N TRP A 353 4.36 20.95 12.74
CA TRP A 353 4.94 21.38 11.47
C TRP A 353 5.95 22.52 11.67
N ASP A 354 5.63 23.54 12.47
CA ASP A 354 6.55 24.63 12.82
C ASP A 354 7.85 24.09 13.43
N ALA A 355 7.76 23.14 14.37
CA ALA A 355 8.91 22.53 15.00
C ALA A 355 9.76 21.76 13.99
N ALA A 356 9.12 20.91 13.17
CA ALA A 356 9.80 20.13 12.13
C ALA A 356 10.49 21.02 11.08
N TRP A 357 9.84 22.10 10.66
CA TRP A 357 10.40 23.03 9.68
C TRP A 357 11.61 23.78 10.25
N ASN A 358 11.51 24.27 11.49
CA ASN A 358 12.62 24.94 12.16
C ASN A 358 13.82 24.01 12.36
N GLU A 359 13.58 22.76 12.75
CA GLU A 359 14.62 21.73 12.83
C GLU A 359 15.28 21.49 11.46
N HIS A 360 14.48 21.31 10.42
CA HIS A 360 14.98 21.14 9.06
C HIS A 360 15.82 22.33 8.60
N GLN A 361 15.38 23.57 8.86
CA GLN A 361 16.16 24.77 8.51
C GLN A 361 17.51 24.82 9.24
N GLN A 362 17.57 24.41 10.50
CA GLN A 362 18.83 24.30 11.25
C GLN A 362 19.74 23.26 10.63
N GLN A 363 19.23 22.05 10.34
CA GLN A 363 19.99 20.99 9.68
C GLN A 363 20.53 21.44 8.31
N MET A 364 19.71 22.13 7.51
CA MET A 364 20.11 22.64 6.20
C MET A 364 21.19 23.72 6.25
N GLN A 365 21.29 24.48 7.36
CA GLN A 365 22.37 25.45 7.55
C GLN A 365 23.72 24.77 7.84
N GLU A 366 23.72 23.57 8.41
CA GLU A 366 24.92 22.81 8.75
C GLU A 366 25.49 22.03 7.57
N LEU A 367 24.67 21.75 6.54
CA LEU A 367 25.12 21.02 5.35
C LEU A 367 26.04 21.89 4.48
N PRO A 368 27.18 21.34 3.99
CA PRO A 368 28.01 22.03 3.01
C PRO A 368 27.18 22.37 1.79
N ARG A 369 27.06 23.67 1.47
CA ARG A 369 26.46 24.12 0.21
C ARG A 369 27.41 23.84 -0.94
N GLU A 370 27.61 22.57 -1.28
CA GLU A 370 28.00 22.27 -2.65
C GLU A 370 26.85 22.77 -3.52
N ALA A 371 27.16 23.67 -4.45
CA ALA A 371 26.15 24.22 -5.34
C ALA A 371 25.66 23.08 -6.23
N PHE A 372 24.56 22.45 -5.84
CA PHE A 372 23.82 21.58 -6.73
C PHE A 372 23.40 22.42 -7.93
N VAL A 373 23.75 21.95 -9.13
CA VAL A 373 23.40 22.59 -10.40
C VAL A 373 22.64 21.55 -11.20
N THR A 374 21.43 21.88 -11.62
CA THR A 374 20.64 20.98 -12.49
C THR A 374 21.35 20.75 -13.82
N ALA A 375 21.03 19.66 -14.52
CA ALA A 375 21.58 19.39 -15.84
C ALA A 375 21.36 20.54 -16.83
N ASP A 376 20.26 21.29 -16.72
CA ASP A 376 19.98 22.42 -17.60
C ASP A 376 20.75 23.67 -17.22
N GLU A 377 20.88 23.99 -15.93
CA GLU A 377 21.79 25.06 -15.48
C GLU A 377 23.24 24.73 -15.85
N TYR A 378 23.64 23.46 -15.71
CA TYR A 378 24.97 23.00 -16.11
C TYR A 378 25.17 23.15 -17.62
N LYS A 379 24.19 22.74 -18.43
CA LYS A 379 24.22 22.98 -19.88
C LYS A 379 24.31 24.47 -20.21
N GLN A 380 23.61 25.34 -19.49
CA GLN A 380 23.69 26.80 -19.73
C GLN A 380 25.07 27.36 -19.37
N GLN A 381 25.64 26.93 -18.24
CA GLN A 381 26.97 27.31 -17.80
C GLN A 381 28.08 26.80 -18.74
N HIS A 382 27.86 25.64 -19.38
CA HIS A 382 28.81 24.95 -20.24
C HIS A 382 28.33 24.84 -21.71
N ALA A 383 27.47 25.76 -22.18
CA ALA A 383 26.74 25.61 -23.46
C ALA A 383 27.66 25.46 -24.69
N TRP A 384 28.87 26.02 -24.61
CA TRP A 384 29.87 26.03 -25.68
C TRP A 384 30.91 24.93 -25.56
N GLU A 385 30.91 24.19 -24.45
CA GLU A 385 31.88 23.13 -24.20
C GLU A 385 31.36 21.81 -24.79
N PRO A 386 32.17 21.08 -25.57
CA PRO A 386 31.85 19.70 -25.92
C PRO A 386 31.62 18.88 -24.66
N LEU A 387 30.75 17.87 -24.73
CA LEU A 387 30.47 17.02 -23.56
C LEU A 387 31.78 16.39 -23.07
N SER A 388 32.05 16.54 -21.77
CA SER A 388 33.31 16.11 -21.20
C SER A 388 33.44 14.59 -21.23
N THR A 389 34.65 14.10 -21.53
CA THR A 389 35.05 12.70 -21.30
C THR A 389 35.53 12.47 -19.86
N THR A 390 35.61 13.53 -19.05
CA THR A 390 35.94 13.44 -17.62
C THR A 390 34.69 13.11 -16.80
N THR A 391 34.91 12.66 -15.56
CA THR A 391 33.85 12.38 -14.60
C THR A 391 32.94 13.61 -14.42
N LEU A 392 31.66 13.47 -14.78
CA LEU A 392 30.62 14.44 -14.47
C LEU A 392 30.40 14.49 -12.94
N PRO A 393 29.86 15.59 -12.39
CA PRO A 393 29.38 15.59 -11.01
C PRO A 393 28.47 14.39 -10.76
N SER A 394 28.53 13.79 -9.57
CA SER A 394 27.84 12.51 -9.27
C SER A 394 26.31 12.55 -9.41
N TYR A 395 25.74 13.76 -9.44
CA TYR A 395 24.32 14.06 -9.64
C TYR A 395 23.92 14.31 -11.10
N LEU A 396 24.87 14.28 -12.04
CA LEU A 396 24.62 14.36 -13.47
C LEU A 396 25.03 13.05 -14.14
N GLN A 397 24.38 12.73 -15.25
CA GLN A 397 24.75 11.61 -16.10
C GLN A 397 24.37 11.89 -17.55
N THR A 398 24.96 11.15 -18.48
CA THR A 398 24.56 11.20 -19.88
C THR A 398 23.52 10.13 -20.20
N ALA A 399 22.60 10.48 -21.10
CA ALA A 399 21.63 9.58 -21.70
C ALA A 399 21.81 9.60 -23.22
N CYS A 400 21.85 8.44 -23.84
CA CYS A 400 22.09 8.27 -25.26
C CYS A 400 20.86 7.68 -25.94
N HIS A 401 20.49 8.22 -27.09
CA HIS A 401 19.42 7.71 -27.93
C HIS A 401 19.90 6.46 -28.69
N PHE A 402 19.47 5.28 -28.24
CA PHE A 402 19.95 3.99 -28.76
C PHE A 402 18.87 2.90 -28.70
N MET A 403 18.65 2.24 -29.83
CA MET A 403 17.69 1.15 -30.00
C MET A 403 18.43 -0.11 -30.45
N ASN A 404 18.19 -1.23 -29.76
CA ASN A 404 18.79 -2.51 -30.15
C ASN A 404 17.95 -3.17 -31.26
N MET A 405 18.33 -2.95 -32.53
CA MET A 405 17.59 -3.47 -33.68
C MET A 405 17.72 -4.98 -33.90
N ASN A 406 18.71 -5.64 -33.28
CA ASN A 406 19.01 -7.05 -33.52
C ASN A 406 18.76 -7.90 -32.26
N ALA A 407 17.49 -8.03 -31.86
CA ALA A 407 17.12 -8.85 -30.70
C ALA A 407 17.45 -10.36 -30.86
N SER A 408 17.76 -10.83 -32.07
CA SER A 408 17.96 -12.25 -32.38
C SER A 408 19.41 -12.75 -32.38
N GLU A 409 20.40 -11.86 -32.36
CA GLU A 409 21.82 -12.23 -32.32
C GLU A 409 22.45 -11.64 -31.05
N GLU A 410 23.29 -12.40 -30.33
CA GLU A 410 24.03 -11.82 -29.21
C GLU A 410 24.86 -10.64 -29.75
N PRO A 411 24.56 -9.40 -29.35
CA PRO A 411 25.20 -8.24 -29.96
C PRO A 411 26.70 -8.35 -29.74
N SER A 412 27.47 -8.08 -30.78
CA SER A 412 28.87 -7.74 -30.57
C SER A 412 28.93 -6.61 -29.54
N ASN A 413 29.85 -6.66 -28.59
CA ASN A 413 30.01 -5.62 -27.55
C ASN A 413 30.28 -4.21 -28.14
N VAL A 414 30.43 -4.09 -29.46
CA VAL A 414 30.59 -2.85 -30.22
C VAL A 414 29.49 -2.76 -31.27
N ALA A 415 28.80 -1.62 -31.31
CA ALA A 415 27.82 -1.26 -32.32
C ALA A 415 28.17 0.11 -32.94
N ILE A 416 27.79 0.33 -34.19
CA ILE A 416 27.82 1.67 -34.81
C ILE A 416 26.43 2.27 -34.64
N TRP A 417 26.34 3.50 -34.16
CA TRP A 417 25.07 4.17 -33.99
C TRP A 417 24.33 4.26 -35.33
N GLN A 418 23.04 3.95 -35.31
CA GLN A 418 22.13 4.11 -36.44
C GLN A 418 20.97 4.96 -35.94
N ASN A 419 20.59 5.98 -36.72
CA ASN A 419 19.51 6.88 -36.36
C ASN A 419 18.23 6.07 -36.10
N PRO A 420 17.76 5.97 -34.84
CA PRO A 420 16.60 5.17 -34.52
C PRO A 420 15.36 5.76 -35.18
N THR A 421 14.53 4.93 -35.78
CA THR A 421 13.23 5.36 -36.31
C THR A 421 12.24 5.76 -35.21
N LEU A 422 12.50 5.36 -33.96
CA LEU A 422 11.69 5.67 -32.78
C LEU A 422 12.40 6.73 -31.93
N SER A 423 11.75 7.87 -31.70
CA SER A 423 12.35 9.05 -31.05
C SER A 423 12.60 8.91 -29.53
N TYR A 424 12.18 7.81 -28.90
CA TYR A 424 12.03 7.75 -27.43
C TYR A 424 12.98 6.79 -26.68
N CYS A 425 13.86 6.04 -27.35
CA CYS A 425 14.74 5.08 -26.67
C CYS A 425 16.02 5.72 -26.11
N TRP A 426 15.93 6.49 -25.02
CA TRP A 426 17.13 7.00 -24.33
C TRP A 426 17.54 6.09 -23.18
N ARG A 427 18.86 5.87 -23.06
CA ARG A 427 19.47 4.94 -22.11
C ARG A 427 20.63 5.60 -21.38
N PRO A 428 20.93 5.22 -20.13
CA PRO A 428 22.17 5.65 -19.48
C PRO A 428 23.36 5.34 -20.37
N CYS A 429 24.28 6.29 -20.49
CA CYS A 429 25.52 6.04 -21.17
C CYS A 429 26.68 6.80 -20.56
N ASP A 430 27.88 6.26 -20.72
CA ASP A 430 29.14 6.94 -20.37
C ASP A 430 29.88 7.31 -21.65
N ILE A 431 30.39 8.54 -21.75
CA ILE A 431 31.21 8.97 -22.89
C ILE A 431 32.64 8.45 -22.70
N LEU A 432 33.11 7.59 -23.60
CA LEU A 432 34.48 7.08 -23.58
C LEU A 432 35.44 7.99 -24.33
N GLU A 433 35.05 8.40 -25.53
CA GLU A 433 35.91 9.13 -26.46
C GLU A 433 35.10 10.11 -27.28
N ARG A 434 35.69 11.27 -27.55
CA ARG A 434 35.20 12.22 -28.55
C ARG A 434 36.00 12.03 -29.82
N LEU A 435 35.32 11.79 -30.93
CA LEU A 435 35.93 11.70 -32.25
C LEU A 435 36.16 13.13 -32.77
N ASP A 436 37.39 13.42 -33.18
CA ASP A 436 37.78 14.77 -33.65
C ASP A 436 37.37 14.97 -35.12
N ASP A 437 36.07 14.90 -35.38
CA ASP A 437 35.47 15.17 -36.69
C ASP A 437 34.62 16.45 -36.69
N GLU A 438 34.33 16.97 -37.88
CA GLU A 438 33.59 18.24 -38.05
C GLU A 438 32.17 18.19 -37.45
N ASN A 439 31.64 16.99 -37.18
CA ASN A 439 30.27 16.75 -36.73
C ASN A 439 30.16 16.37 -35.24
N LEU A 440 31.28 16.36 -34.50
CA LEU A 440 31.36 16.01 -33.08
C LEU A 440 30.69 14.66 -32.76
N HIS A 441 31.19 13.58 -33.34
CA HIS A 441 30.76 12.25 -32.94
C HIS A 441 31.45 11.75 -31.65
N TYR A 442 30.82 10.80 -30.98
CA TYR A 442 31.34 10.18 -29.76
C TYR A 442 31.38 8.66 -29.87
N THR A 443 32.19 8.06 -29.00
CA THR A 443 32.11 6.66 -28.60
C THR A 443 31.61 6.62 -27.16
N VAL A 444 30.54 5.89 -26.92
CA VAL A 444 29.87 5.79 -25.61
C VAL A 444 29.73 4.33 -25.19
N VAL A 445 29.54 4.07 -23.91
CA VAL A 445 29.03 2.79 -23.40
C VAL A 445 27.58 3.01 -23.01
N VAL A 446 26.66 2.38 -23.71
CA VAL A 446 25.23 2.42 -23.39
C VAL A 446 24.91 1.28 -22.43
N HIS A 447 24.36 1.62 -21.28
CA HIS A 447 24.00 0.66 -20.24
C HIS A 447 22.56 0.16 -20.43
N PRO A 448 22.26 -1.08 -20.01
CA PRO A 448 20.88 -1.57 -19.96
C PRO A 448 20.05 -0.71 -19.01
N MET A 449 18.76 -0.53 -19.31
CA MET A 449 17.84 0.02 -18.31
C MET A 449 17.66 -1.08 -17.26
N GLU A 450 18.08 -0.86 -16.01
CA GLU A 450 17.91 -1.83 -14.91
C GLU A 450 16.42 -2.08 -14.55
N SER A 451 15.48 -1.59 -15.36
CA SER A 451 14.04 -1.73 -15.18
C SER A 451 13.49 -2.93 -15.93
N ILE A 452 12.61 -3.67 -15.26
CA ILE A 452 11.88 -4.84 -15.78
C ILE A 452 10.90 -4.45 -16.91
N ARG A 453 10.61 -3.15 -17.09
CA ARG A 453 9.68 -2.61 -18.09
C ARG A 453 10.37 -1.77 -19.15
N GLU A 454 11.59 -2.12 -19.53
CA GLU A 454 12.17 -1.60 -20.76
C GLU A 454 11.18 -1.84 -21.92
N PRO A 455 10.71 -0.78 -22.63
CA PRO A 455 9.76 -0.93 -23.72
C PRO A 455 10.32 -1.96 -24.70
N SER A 456 9.54 -2.99 -25.03
CA SER A 456 10.01 -4.07 -25.91
C SER A 456 10.48 -3.54 -27.27
N GLU A 457 9.96 -2.39 -27.67
CA GLU A 457 10.30 -1.65 -28.89
C GLU A 457 11.72 -1.07 -28.87
N CYS A 458 12.28 -0.77 -27.70
CA CYS A 458 13.67 -0.30 -27.56
C CYS A 458 14.70 -1.43 -27.64
N GLY A 459 14.23 -2.69 -27.64
CA GLY A 459 15.02 -3.91 -27.67
C GLY A 459 15.75 -4.15 -26.35
N VAL A 460 15.61 -5.33 -25.75
CA VAL A 460 16.20 -5.57 -24.41
C VAL A 460 17.73 -5.58 -24.49
N LEU A 461 18.40 -4.72 -23.71
CA LEU A 461 19.84 -4.83 -23.48
C LEU A 461 20.10 -5.69 -22.24
N LYS A 462 20.85 -6.79 -22.39
CA LYS A 462 21.27 -7.63 -21.25
C LYS A 462 22.55 -7.15 -20.60
N THR A 463 23.40 -6.49 -21.38
CA THR A 463 24.73 -6.01 -20.98
C THR A 463 24.97 -4.65 -21.60
N ALA A 464 25.93 -3.91 -21.04
CA ALA A 464 26.35 -2.65 -21.64
C ALA A 464 26.96 -2.87 -23.04
N VAL A 465 26.72 -1.95 -23.96
CA VAL A 465 27.18 -2.02 -25.36
C VAL A 465 27.97 -0.76 -25.68
N GLN A 466 29.17 -0.92 -26.23
CA GLN A 466 29.93 0.21 -26.74
C GLN A 466 29.35 0.66 -28.08
N VAL A 467 28.96 1.93 -28.20
CA VAL A 467 28.37 2.48 -29.41
C VAL A 467 29.28 3.59 -29.94
N THR A 468 29.75 3.44 -31.18
CA THR A 468 30.61 4.43 -31.87
C THR A 468 29.82 5.28 -32.86
N GLN A 469 30.36 6.44 -33.24
CA GLN A 469 29.74 7.36 -34.21
C GLN A 469 28.36 7.87 -33.77
N ILE A 470 28.12 7.99 -32.46
CA ILE A 470 26.90 8.61 -31.96
C ILE A 470 27.04 10.14 -32.08
N PRO A 471 26.12 10.85 -32.75
CA PRO A 471 26.23 12.29 -32.92
C PRO A 471 25.85 13.03 -31.62
N ARG A 472 26.32 14.27 -31.48
CA ARG A 472 26.10 15.08 -30.26
C ARG A 472 24.63 15.23 -29.87
N GLU A 473 23.74 15.37 -30.84
CA GLU A 473 22.29 15.51 -30.64
C GLU A 473 21.62 14.24 -30.11
N ALA A 474 22.25 13.07 -30.29
CA ALA A 474 21.81 11.80 -29.74
C ALA A 474 22.32 11.56 -28.30
N ILE A 475 22.98 12.55 -27.68
CA ILE A 475 23.42 12.51 -26.28
C ILE A 475 22.83 13.68 -25.51
N ARG A 476 22.13 13.39 -24.41
CA ARG A 476 21.58 14.38 -23.47
C ARG A 476 22.32 14.30 -22.14
N LEU A 477 22.61 15.46 -21.58
CA LEU A 477 22.96 15.56 -20.16
C LEU A 477 21.66 15.63 -19.38
N ILE A 478 21.50 14.76 -18.38
CA ILE A 478 20.32 14.70 -17.53
C ILE A 478 20.75 14.65 -16.06
N ASN A 479 19.84 15.04 -15.17
CA ASN A 479 20.03 14.78 -13.76
C ASN A 479 20.02 13.27 -13.55
N ARG A 480 20.93 12.78 -12.71
CA ARG A 480 20.91 11.38 -12.33
C ARG A 480 19.65 11.13 -11.49
N PRO A 481 18.85 10.10 -11.79
CA PRO A 481 17.68 9.72 -11.02
C PRO A 481 17.95 9.73 -9.52
N TYR A 482 17.03 10.28 -8.74
CA TYR A 482 17.09 10.36 -7.28
C TYR A 482 18.27 11.15 -6.69
N THR A 483 18.95 11.99 -7.48
CA THR A 483 20.07 12.82 -6.99
C THR A 483 19.71 14.31 -6.85
N LEU A 484 18.51 14.70 -7.28
CA LEU A 484 18.03 16.07 -7.07
C LEU A 484 17.85 16.35 -5.56
N PRO A 485 17.99 17.61 -5.11
CA PRO A 485 17.84 17.98 -3.70
C PRO A 485 16.53 17.49 -3.06
N GLU A 486 15.43 17.46 -3.83
CA GLU A 486 14.14 16.93 -3.41
C GLU A 486 14.16 15.43 -3.09
N TYR A 487 15.03 14.66 -3.74
CA TYR A 487 15.25 13.23 -3.45
C TYR A 487 16.34 13.01 -2.39
N SER A 488 16.90 14.08 -1.81
CA SER A 488 17.83 13.98 -0.70
C SER A 488 17.13 13.41 0.54
N ASP A 489 17.87 12.66 1.35
CA ASP A 489 17.43 12.25 2.68
C ASP A 489 17.19 13.46 3.60
N HIS A 490 17.79 14.61 3.28
CA HIS A 490 17.61 15.85 4.02
C HIS A 490 16.42 16.69 3.54
N ALA A 491 15.75 16.36 2.43
CA ALA A 491 14.61 17.15 1.98
C ALA A 491 13.49 17.13 3.03
N PHE A 492 12.85 18.29 3.24
CA PHE A 492 11.76 18.41 4.20
C PHE A 492 10.59 17.50 3.82
N ARG A 493 10.12 16.71 4.77
CA ARG A 493 9.00 15.77 4.62
C ARG A 493 8.19 15.76 5.89
N HIS A 494 7.06 16.45 5.88
CA HIS A 494 6.16 16.51 7.02
C HIS A 494 4.75 16.81 6.52
N GLU A 495 3.78 16.03 6.98
CA GLU A 495 2.38 16.30 6.70
C GLU A 495 1.94 17.63 7.33
N ILE A 496 0.97 18.27 6.71
CA ILE A 496 0.38 19.48 7.27
C ILE A 496 -0.45 19.06 8.48
N SER A 497 -0.08 19.53 9.68
CA SER A 497 -0.77 19.10 10.89
C SER A 497 -2.18 19.68 10.90
N VAL A 498 -3.14 18.84 11.25
CA VAL A 498 -4.51 19.28 11.47
C VAL A 498 -4.63 19.78 12.91
N PRO A 499 -5.26 20.95 13.16
CA PRO A 499 -5.41 21.46 14.51
C PRO A 499 -5.99 20.41 15.47
N LEU A 500 -5.38 20.25 16.65
CA LEU A 500 -5.90 19.37 17.71
C LEU A 500 -7.25 19.80 18.27
N HIS A 501 -7.67 21.04 17.98
CA HIS A 501 -8.86 21.68 18.53
C HIS A 501 -9.98 21.72 17.49
N GLY A 502 -11.15 21.20 17.86
CA GLY A 502 -12.28 21.00 16.97
C GLY A 502 -12.26 19.58 16.43
N ASP A 503 -13.40 18.90 16.45
CA ASP A 503 -13.60 17.49 16.07
C ASP A 503 -13.38 17.25 14.55
N PHE A 504 -12.34 17.84 13.96
CA PHE A 504 -12.00 17.72 12.55
C PHE A 504 -11.55 16.30 12.22
N TYR A 505 -10.67 15.70 13.03
CA TYR A 505 -10.48 14.25 12.95
C TYR A 505 -11.50 13.58 13.88
N PRO A 506 -12.41 12.73 13.35
CA PRO A 506 -13.26 11.89 14.18
C PRO A 506 -12.40 11.08 15.15
N ARG A 507 -12.82 10.97 16.41
CA ARG A 507 -12.03 10.24 17.42
C ARG A 507 -11.72 8.81 17.00
N HIS A 508 -12.61 8.13 16.32
CA HIS A 508 -12.36 6.75 15.86
C HIS A 508 -11.26 6.65 14.78
N TRP A 509 -10.87 7.74 14.11
CA TRP A 509 -9.68 7.78 13.24
C TRP A 509 -8.38 7.96 14.04
N LEU A 510 -8.48 8.40 15.29
CA LEU A 510 -7.38 8.68 16.22
C LEU A 510 -7.16 7.55 17.22
N LEU A 511 -8.22 6.78 17.47
CA LEU A 511 -8.20 5.71 18.45
C LEU A 511 -7.57 4.47 17.81
N PRO A 512 -6.45 3.94 18.33
CA PRO A 512 -6.22 2.51 18.23
C PRO A 512 -7.46 1.83 18.82
N ASP A 513 -8.03 0.85 18.11
CA ASP A 513 -9.35 0.23 18.37
C ASP A 513 -9.88 0.45 19.82
N PRO A 514 -10.98 1.21 20.01
CA PRO A 514 -11.47 1.59 21.33
C PRO A 514 -11.87 0.39 22.22
N GLN A 515 -12.05 -0.80 21.65
CA GLN A 515 -12.28 -2.06 22.33
C GLN A 515 -11.05 -2.96 22.13
N PRO A 516 -9.94 -2.73 22.85
CA PRO A 516 -8.70 -3.47 22.63
C PRO A 516 -8.80 -4.96 22.97
N TYR A 517 -9.97 -5.48 23.38
CA TYR A 517 -10.24 -6.89 23.64
C TYR A 517 -11.32 -7.49 22.71
N GLY A 518 -11.92 -6.67 21.83
CA GLY A 518 -13.04 -7.07 20.97
C GLY A 518 -14.40 -7.11 21.69
N ASP A 519 -15.40 -7.73 21.06
CA ASP A 519 -16.81 -7.75 21.49
C ASP A 519 -17.13 -8.82 22.54
N PHE A 520 -16.13 -9.58 22.99
CA PHE A 520 -16.31 -10.78 23.82
C PHE A 520 -15.71 -10.63 25.21
N ILE A 521 -16.28 -11.38 26.18
CA ILE A 521 -15.82 -11.36 27.57
C ILE A 521 -14.42 -12.00 27.68
N ALA A 522 -13.41 -11.16 27.90
CA ALA A 522 -12.07 -11.59 28.29
C ALA A 522 -12.03 -11.90 29.80
N SER A 523 -12.12 -13.18 30.16
CA SER A 523 -11.89 -13.65 31.53
C SER A 523 -10.61 -14.49 31.59
N PRO A 524 -9.71 -14.27 32.59
CA PRO A 524 -8.53 -15.10 32.78
C PRO A 524 -8.91 -16.58 32.92
N LEU A 525 -8.16 -17.47 32.26
CA LEU A 525 -8.34 -18.91 32.34
C LEU A 525 -7.05 -19.55 32.82
N THR A 526 -7.14 -20.46 33.80
CA THR A 526 -6.00 -21.29 34.17
C THR A 526 -5.75 -22.37 33.11
N PRO A 527 -4.52 -22.91 32.98
CA PRO A 527 -4.23 -23.97 32.01
C PRO A 527 -5.23 -25.14 32.06
N GLY A 528 -5.79 -25.50 30.91
CA GLY A 528 -6.81 -26.54 30.74
C GLY A 528 -8.24 -26.13 31.11
N MET A 529 -8.45 -24.96 31.70
CA MET A 529 -9.80 -24.44 31.97
C MET A 529 -10.45 -23.98 30.67
N MET A 530 -11.72 -24.31 30.47
CA MET A 530 -12.50 -23.87 29.31
C MET A 530 -13.65 -22.95 29.72
N ALA A 531 -13.99 -22.02 28.82
CA ALA A 531 -15.19 -21.20 28.91
C ALA A 531 -15.77 -20.98 27.51
N PRO A 532 -17.10 -20.99 27.33
CA PRO A 532 -17.70 -20.62 26.04
C PRO A 532 -17.40 -19.15 25.71
N ILE A 533 -17.26 -18.83 24.42
CA ILE A 533 -17.14 -17.43 23.96
C ILE A 533 -18.49 -16.74 24.13
N ARG A 534 -18.50 -15.62 24.85
CA ARG A 534 -19.72 -14.87 25.19
C ARG A 534 -19.58 -13.42 24.82
N TRP A 535 -20.66 -12.84 24.31
CA TRP A 535 -20.80 -11.41 24.07
C TRP A 535 -20.58 -10.61 25.35
N GLN A 536 -19.78 -9.55 25.27
CA GLN A 536 -19.56 -8.63 26.40
C GLN A 536 -20.84 -7.86 26.75
N SER A 537 -21.65 -7.52 25.76
CA SER A 537 -22.88 -6.75 25.92
C SER A 537 -24.02 -7.53 26.59
N SER A 538 -24.14 -8.83 26.29
CA SER A 538 -25.30 -9.64 26.68
C SER A 538 -24.97 -10.87 27.52
N ALA A 539 -23.69 -11.24 27.64
CA ALA A 539 -23.20 -12.51 28.19
C ALA A 539 -23.77 -13.77 27.51
N GLN A 540 -24.48 -13.64 26.39
CA GLN A 540 -24.97 -14.78 25.60
C GLN A 540 -23.81 -15.48 24.90
N VAL A 541 -23.92 -16.79 24.70
CA VAL A 541 -22.93 -17.57 23.96
C VAL A 541 -23.04 -17.20 22.48
N VAL A 542 -21.91 -16.83 21.86
CA VAL A 542 -21.89 -16.34 20.47
C VAL A 542 -22.31 -17.45 19.51
N THR A 543 -21.63 -18.59 19.57
CA THR A 543 -21.98 -19.76 18.78
C THR A 543 -21.75 -21.03 19.59
N PRO A 544 -22.58 -22.08 19.41
CA PRO A 544 -22.31 -23.39 19.99
C PRO A 544 -20.91 -23.88 19.58
N TRP A 545 -20.22 -24.55 20.49
CA TRP A 545 -18.93 -25.20 20.23
C TRP A 545 -17.74 -24.28 19.94
N ALA A 546 -17.87 -22.96 20.18
CA ALA A 546 -16.74 -22.04 20.25
C ALA A 546 -16.36 -21.75 21.71
N PHE A 547 -15.09 -21.98 22.05
CA PHE A 547 -14.58 -21.87 23.42
C PHE A 547 -13.28 -21.06 23.48
N ARG A 548 -13.04 -20.45 24.65
CA ARG A 548 -11.73 -20.04 25.12
C ARG A 548 -11.18 -21.17 25.99
N VAL A 549 -9.89 -21.50 25.82
CA VAL A 549 -9.20 -22.49 26.62
C VAL A 549 -7.92 -21.90 27.20
N GLY A 550 -7.70 -22.03 28.51
CA GLY A 550 -6.46 -21.60 29.15
C GLY A 550 -5.30 -22.49 28.71
N VAL A 551 -4.19 -21.87 28.34
CA VAL A 551 -3.00 -22.53 27.80
C VAL A 551 -1.81 -22.23 28.73
N PRO A 552 -0.99 -23.23 29.11
CA PRO A 552 0.23 -22.96 29.88
C PRO A 552 1.13 -21.93 29.20
N THR A 553 1.72 -20.99 29.97
CA THR A 553 2.69 -20.00 29.46
C THR A 553 3.85 -20.66 28.70
N SER A 554 4.27 -21.86 29.13
CA SER A 554 5.30 -22.65 28.48
C SER A 554 4.95 -23.05 27.05
N VAL A 555 3.66 -23.15 26.68
CA VAL A 555 3.24 -23.50 25.32
C VAL A 555 3.74 -22.47 24.32
N ARG A 556 3.45 -21.19 24.58
CA ARG A 556 3.90 -20.09 23.74
C ARG A 556 5.42 -20.03 23.68
N GLN A 557 6.09 -20.08 24.83
CA GLN A 557 7.54 -19.94 24.91
C GLN A 557 8.26 -21.03 24.12
N VAL A 558 7.88 -22.29 24.33
CA VAL A 558 8.52 -23.44 23.68
C VAL A 558 8.19 -23.51 22.19
N LEU A 559 6.96 -23.19 21.78
CA LEU A 559 6.61 -23.17 20.35
C LEU A 559 7.26 -22.01 19.60
N LEU A 560 7.44 -20.85 20.22
CA LEU A 560 8.24 -19.77 19.64
C LEU A 560 9.71 -20.18 19.49
N GLU A 561 10.32 -20.76 20.54
CA GLU A 561 11.69 -21.30 20.50
C GLU A 561 11.84 -22.33 19.37
N TYR A 562 10.82 -23.19 19.20
CA TYR A 562 10.75 -24.17 18.11
C TYR A 562 10.69 -23.48 16.74
N CYS A 563 9.79 -22.50 16.55
CA CYS A 563 9.67 -21.75 15.30
C CYS A 563 10.97 -21.04 14.91
N GLU A 564 11.65 -20.41 15.86
CA GLU A 564 12.95 -19.77 15.64
C GLU A 564 14.02 -20.80 15.24
N SER A 565 14.13 -21.89 16.00
CA SER A 565 15.17 -22.91 15.77
C SER A 565 14.99 -23.62 14.42
N MET A 566 13.75 -23.81 13.99
CA MET A 566 13.41 -24.45 12.71
C MET A 566 13.55 -23.50 11.51
N GLY A 567 13.65 -22.18 11.72
CA GLY A 567 13.60 -21.16 10.66
C GLY A 567 12.18 -20.85 10.15
N ILE A 568 11.15 -21.26 10.89
CA ILE A 568 9.74 -20.99 10.55
C ILE A 568 9.44 -19.50 10.63
N MET A 569 10.00 -18.81 11.62
CA MET A 569 9.84 -17.37 11.79
C MET A 569 10.35 -16.61 10.56
N ASP A 570 11.48 -17.03 10.00
CA ASP A 570 12.08 -16.40 8.82
C ASP A 570 11.23 -16.66 7.56
N VAL A 571 10.71 -17.88 7.41
CA VAL A 571 9.76 -18.20 6.32
C VAL A 571 8.55 -17.28 6.37
N PHE A 572 7.95 -17.07 7.55
CA PHE A 572 6.78 -16.21 7.67
C PHE A 572 7.08 -14.72 7.50
N ARG A 573 8.19 -14.21 8.06
CA ARG A 573 8.62 -12.82 7.81
C ARG A 573 8.76 -12.57 6.30
N HIS A 574 9.36 -13.52 5.60
CA HIS A 574 9.52 -13.44 4.16
C HIS A 574 8.19 -13.33 3.41
N VAL A 575 7.24 -14.21 3.69
CA VAL A 575 5.98 -14.28 2.92
C VAL A 575 4.86 -13.36 3.43
N THR A 576 5.02 -12.74 4.60
CA THR A 576 4.02 -11.81 5.15
C THR A 576 4.51 -10.37 5.18
N ILE A 577 5.72 -10.09 5.67
CA ILE A 577 6.19 -8.72 5.93
C ILE A 577 7.01 -8.16 4.74
N GLU A 578 7.86 -8.99 4.13
CA GLU A 578 8.83 -8.55 3.09
C GLU A 578 8.21 -8.41 1.69
N GLY A 579 6.87 -8.37 1.57
CA GLY A 579 6.17 -8.25 0.29
C GLY A 579 6.27 -9.49 -0.62
N ASN A 580 6.81 -10.62 -0.14
CA ASN A 580 6.98 -11.85 -0.93
C ASN A 580 5.85 -12.86 -0.69
N ALA A 581 4.63 -12.37 -0.49
CA ALA A 581 3.46 -13.24 -0.38
C ALA A 581 3.35 -14.14 -1.62
N LEU A 582 3.12 -15.44 -1.42
CA LEU A 582 2.88 -16.36 -2.52
C LEU A 582 1.65 -15.91 -3.32
N GLN A 583 1.48 -16.31 -4.57
CA GLN A 583 0.21 -16.08 -5.26
C GLN A 583 -0.94 -16.82 -4.53
N ALA A 584 -2.16 -16.31 -4.60
CA ALA A 584 -3.30 -17.00 -4.00
C ALA A 584 -3.41 -18.44 -4.56
N ARG A 585 -3.69 -19.42 -3.70
CA ARG A 585 -3.68 -20.88 -3.97
C ARG A 585 -2.31 -21.49 -4.26
N GLN A 586 -1.23 -20.71 -4.23
CA GLN A 586 0.11 -21.24 -4.43
C GLN A 586 0.60 -21.97 -3.18
N ASN A 587 1.30 -23.08 -3.42
CA ASN A 587 1.83 -23.93 -2.37
C ASN A 587 3.13 -24.60 -2.82
N GLY A 588 3.89 -25.12 -1.85
CA GLY A 588 5.12 -25.84 -2.12
C GLY A 588 5.71 -26.50 -0.89
N TYR A 589 6.48 -27.57 -1.11
CA TYR A 589 7.27 -28.19 -0.05
C TYR A 589 8.61 -27.47 0.11
N LEU A 590 9.05 -27.31 1.36
CA LEU A 590 10.38 -26.83 1.70
C LEU A 590 11.00 -27.66 2.84
N PRO A 591 12.31 -27.93 2.79
CA PRO A 591 13.04 -28.45 3.94
C PRO A 591 13.36 -27.31 4.92
N LEU A 592 13.22 -27.58 6.22
CA LEU A 592 13.62 -26.66 7.29
C LEU A 592 15.02 -26.96 7.85
N ALA A 593 15.44 -26.23 8.88
CA ALA A 593 16.82 -26.25 9.40
C ALA A 593 17.34 -27.64 9.80
N ASP A 594 16.46 -28.53 10.26
CA ASP A 594 16.77 -29.90 10.66
C ASP A 594 16.59 -30.94 9.54
N GLY A 595 16.20 -30.51 8.34
CA GLY A 595 15.92 -31.38 7.20
C GLY A 595 14.51 -31.95 7.15
N THR A 596 13.65 -31.65 8.12
CA THR A 596 12.24 -32.04 8.07
C THR A 596 11.51 -31.36 6.90
N LYS A 597 10.52 -32.04 6.34
CA LYS A 597 9.78 -31.60 5.16
C LYS A 597 8.51 -30.87 5.56
N TRP A 598 8.36 -29.63 5.14
CA TRP A 598 7.19 -28.79 5.45
C TRP A 598 6.47 -28.35 4.19
N TYR A 599 5.19 -28.01 4.33
CA TYR A 599 4.31 -27.58 3.25
C TYR A 599 3.81 -26.16 3.53
N LEU A 600 4.33 -25.21 2.75
CA LEU A 600 3.93 -23.81 2.79
C LEU A 600 2.82 -23.58 1.76
N GLN A 601 1.75 -22.91 2.18
CA GLN A 601 0.64 -22.58 1.29
C GLN A 601 0.00 -21.23 1.61
N ARG A 602 -0.48 -20.56 0.56
CA ARG A 602 -1.38 -19.40 0.67
C ARG A 602 -2.79 -19.85 0.25
N PRO A 603 -3.83 -19.53 1.03
CA PRO A 603 -5.20 -19.87 0.67
C PRO A 603 -5.67 -19.09 -0.57
N GLY A 604 -6.91 -19.34 -0.99
CA GLY A 604 -7.48 -18.74 -2.18
C GLY A 604 -7.71 -17.22 -2.07
N PRO A 605 -7.95 -16.54 -3.21
CA PRO A 605 -8.11 -15.09 -3.26
C PRO A 605 -9.31 -14.58 -2.44
N GLU A 606 -10.30 -15.44 -2.15
CA GLU A 606 -11.44 -15.14 -1.30
C GLU A 606 -11.06 -14.72 0.13
N TRP A 607 -9.85 -15.06 0.59
CA TRP A 607 -9.33 -14.68 1.90
C TRP A 607 -8.82 -13.24 2.00
N ARG A 608 -8.68 -12.54 0.86
CA ARG A 608 -8.19 -11.13 0.76
C ARG A 608 -7.08 -10.76 1.74
N SER A 609 -6.16 -11.70 1.94
CA SER A 609 -5.09 -11.59 2.94
C SER A 609 -3.79 -12.16 2.41
N ASN A 610 -2.69 -11.78 3.05
CA ASN A 610 -1.39 -12.43 2.87
C ASN A 610 -1.17 -13.54 3.90
N LEU A 611 -2.25 -14.13 4.40
CA LEU A 611 -2.20 -15.21 5.37
C LEU A 611 -1.54 -16.44 4.74
N HIS A 612 -0.58 -17.06 5.44
CA HIS A 612 0.09 -18.28 5.00
C HIS A 612 0.01 -19.34 6.07
N TRP A 613 -0.05 -20.60 5.63
CA TRP A 613 -0.01 -21.78 6.47
C TRP A 613 1.30 -22.53 6.22
N LEU A 614 1.94 -22.99 7.29
CA LEU A 614 3.12 -23.85 7.24
C LEU A 614 2.85 -25.11 8.05
N SER A 615 2.56 -26.19 7.34
CA SER A 615 2.11 -27.47 7.90
C SER A 615 3.17 -28.56 7.69
N PRO A 616 3.17 -29.64 8.49
CA PRO A 616 3.96 -30.84 8.21
C PRO A 616 3.72 -31.37 6.79
N GLY A 617 4.80 -31.74 6.10
CA GLY A 617 4.73 -32.31 4.75
C GLY A 617 4.76 -33.84 4.72
N ASP A 618 4.96 -34.48 5.88
CA ASP A 618 5.00 -35.92 6.08
C ASP A 618 4.82 -36.30 7.57
N GLU A 619 4.81 -37.61 7.86
CA GLU A 619 4.68 -38.14 9.24
C GLU A 619 5.84 -37.71 10.14
N HIS A 620 7.06 -37.65 9.62
CA HIS A 620 8.24 -37.31 10.42
C HIS A 620 8.17 -35.87 10.93
N SER A 621 7.85 -34.91 10.06
CA SER A 621 7.64 -33.50 10.45
C SER A 621 6.44 -33.33 11.39
N HIS A 622 5.40 -34.17 11.25
CA HIS A 622 4.24 -34.16 12.14
C HIS A 622 4.60 -34.62 13.55
N GLU A 623 5.25 -35.78 13.68
CA GLU A 623 5.73 -36.31 14.97
C GLU A 623 6.73 -35.35 15.63
N HIS A 624 7.59 -34.69 14.84
CA HIS A 624 8.52 -33.69 15.35
C HIS A 624 7.77 -32.47 15.95
N TYR A 625 6.71 -31.98 15.29
CA TYR A 625 5.84 -30.95 15.89
C TYR A 625 5.19 -31.48 17.18
N LEU A 626 4.60 -32.67 17.17
CA LEU A 626 3.93 -33.24 18.37
C LEU A 626 4.87 -33.33 19.58
N GLN A 627 6.16 -33.62 19.35
CA GLN A 627 7.19 -33.59 20.38
C GLN A 627 7.41 -32.18 20.95
N ALA A 628 7.46 -31.16 20.10
CA ALA A 628 7.49 -29.76 20.54
C ALA A 628 6.24 -29.40 21.37
N LEU A 629 5.05 -29.85 20.98
CA LEU A 629 3.81 -29.66 21.76
C LEU A 629 3.88 -30.33 23.14
N SER A 630 4.37 -31.58 23.22
CA SER A 630 4.58 -32.27 24.49
C SER A 630 5.53 -31.49 25.41
N ALA A 631 6.69 -31.07 24.88
CA ALA A 631 7.68 -30.27 25.61
C ALA A 631 7.12 -28.96 26.17
N SER A 632 6.10 -28.42 25.50
CA SER A 632 5.46 -27.16 25.81
C SER A 632 4.41 -27.28 26.93
N GLY A 633 4.02 -28.50 27.31
CA GLY A 633 3.02 -28.78 28.35
C GLY A 633 1.58 -28.84 27.84
N PHE A 634 1.38 -28.97 26.52
CA PHE A 634 0.07 -28.98 25.88
C PHE A 634 -0.83 -30.16 26.30
N ASP A 635 -0.26 -31.23 26.89
CA ASP A 635 -1.03 -32.32 27.51
C ASP A 635 -2.04 -31.82 28.56
N THR A 636 -1.73 -30.73 29.26
CA THR A 636 -2.67 -30.08 30.22
C THR A 636 -3.91 -29.54 29.52
N VAL A 637 -3.77 -29.03 28.30
CA VAL A 637 -4.87 -28.54 27.48
C VAL A 637 -5.73 -29.71 27.01
N LEU A 638 -5.11 -30.80 26.50
CA LEU A 638 -5.82 -32.01 26.10
C LEU A 638 -6.62 -32.62 27.26
N ASP A 639 -6.04 -32.68 28.46
CA ASP A 639 -6.72 -33.20 29.64
C ASP A 639 -7.91 -32.34 30.07
N GLY A 640 -7.74 -31.01 30.06
CA GLY A 640 -8.81 -30.06 30.33
C GLY A 640 -9.97 -30.19 29.35
N VAL A 641 -9.66 -30.23 28.04
CA VAL A 641 -10.66 -30.37 26.97
C VAL A 641 -11.40 -31.70 27.06
N GLY A 642 -10.66 -32.81 27.20
CA GLY A 642 -11.23 -34.14 27.25
C GLY A 642 -12.19 -34.32 28.43
N LYS A 643 -11.85 -33.77 29.61
CA LYS A 643 -12.72 -33.77 30.79
C LYS A 643 -13.93 -32.85 30.65
N TYR A 644 -13.74 -31.62 30.14
CA TYR A 644 -14.80 -30.63 30.03
C TYR A 644 -15.89 -31.06 29.04
N LEU A 645 -15.48 -31.58 27.88
CA LEU A 645 -16.40 -32.03 26.82
C LEU A 645 -16.85 -33.49 26.99
N GLY A 646 -16.28 -34.23 27.94
CA GLY A 646 -16.66 -35.62 28.19
C GLY A 646 -16.20 -36.60 27.12
N MET A 647 -15.05 -36.35 26.49
CA MET A 647 -14.48 -37.20 25.43
C MET A 647 -13.96 -38.53 25.98
N ASP A 648 -13.92 -39.56 25.12
CA ASP A 648 -13.36 -40.87 25.48
C ASP A 648 -11.84 -40.92 25.26
N GLY A 649 -11.37 -40.31 24.17
CA GLY A 649 -9.96 -40.04 23.92
C GLY A 649 -9.77 -38.82 23.02
N LEU A 650 -8.55 -38.30 22.96
CA LEU A 650 -8.19 -37.21 22.05
C LEU A 650 -6.90 -37.55 21.30
N VAL A 651 -6.85 -37.06 20.07
CA VAL A 651 -5.64 -37.01 19.25
C VAL A 651 -5.52 -35.62 18.66
N ALA A 652 -4.34 -35.01 18.80
CA ALA A 652 -3.90 -33.90 17.96
C ALA A 652 -3.46 -34.46 16.59
N PHE A 653 -4.37 -34.47 15.62
CA PHE A 653 -4.18 -35.17 14.34
C PHE A 653 -3.69 -34.24 13.22
N HIS A 654 -3.89 -32.93 13.34
CA HIS A 654 -3.34 -31.95 12.41
C HIS A 654 -2.77 -30.75 13.20
N VAL A 655 -1.61 -30.28 12.77
CA VAL A 655 -0.89 -29.16 13.39
C VAL A 655 -0.33 -28.27 12.30
N THR A 656 -0.44 -26.96 12.48
CA THR A 656 0.10 -25.99 11.52
C THR A 656 0.49 -24.71 12.23
N PHE A 657 1.34 -23.92 11.60
CA PHE A 657 1.54 -22.53 11.97
C PHE A 657 0.88 -21.64 10.93
N ILE A 658 0.28 -20.56 11.38
CA ILE A 658 -0.33 -19.56 10.49
C ILE A 658 0.26 -18.20 10.81
N ALA A 659 0.61 -17.45 9.78
CA ALA A 659 1.01 -16.06 9.92
C ALA A 659 0.27 -15.15 8.97
N VAL A 660 -0.01 -13.94 9.42
CA VAL A 660 -0.66 -12.89 8.63
C VAL A 660 -0.12 -11.53 9.08
N SER A 661 0.15 -10.65 8.12
CA SER A 661 0.41 -9.24 8.39
C SER A 661 -0.59 -8.32 7.72
N GLN A 662 -1.43 -8.83 6.81
CA GLN A 662 -2.49 -8.08 6.16
C GLN A 662 -3.69 -8.98 5.86
N SER A 663 -4.88 -8.51 6.20
CA SER A 663 -6.18 -9.03 5.79
C SER A 663 -7.11 -7.84 5.58
N THR A 664 -7.69 -7.67 4.40
CA THR A 664 -8.65 -6.56 4.20
C THR A 664 -10.07 -6.96 4.61
N GLU A 665 -10.41 -8.24 4.43
CA GLU A 665 -11.71 -8.81 4.80
C GLU A 665 -11.52 -10.27 5.20
N GLY A 666 -12.15 -10.67 6.31
CA GLY A 666 -12.11 -12.06 6.75
C GLY A 666 -13.02 -12.97 5.92
N TYR A 667 -12.44 -14.00 5.30
CA TYR A 667 -13.25 -15.07 4.71
C TYR A 667 -13.90 -15.94 5.78
N GLN A 668 -15.21 -15.77 5.96
CA GLN A 668 -16.01 -16.56 6.89
C GLN A 668 -16.10 -18.02 6.45
N HIS A 669 -15.60 -18.93 7.28
CA HIS A 669 -15.58 -20.37 7.02
C HIS A 669 -15.73 -21.18 8.32
N HIS A 670 -15.96 -22.49 8.15
CA HIS A 670 -15.90 -23.47 9.22
C HIS A 670 -14.63 -24.31 9.04
N ASP A 671 -14.02 -24.71 10.15
CA ASP A 671 -12.91 -25.65 10.14
C ASP A 671 -13.38 -27.10 10.04
N VAL A 672 -14.49 -27.42 10.70
CA VAL A 672 -15.04 -28.77 10.80
C VAL A 672 -16.57 -28.75 10.87
N LEU A 673 -17.18 -29.80 10.32
CA LEU A 673 -18.62 -30.00 10.31
C LEU A 673 -18.98 -31.47 10.58
N TRP A 674 -20.13 -31.67 11.22
CA TRP A 674 -20.77 -32.98 11.41
C TRP A 674 -19.86 -34.03 12.06
N THR A 675 -19.00 -33.62 12.99
CA THR A 675 -18.17 -34.53 13.78
C THR A 675 -18.87 -35.01 15.05
N GLY A 676 -20.02 -34.42 15.37
CA GLY A 676 -20.79 -34.69 16.58
C GLY A 676 -20.27 -33.88 17.77
N ALA A 677 -19.77 -32.66 17.51
CA ALA A 677 -19.06 -31.81 18.47
C ALA A 677 -17.84 -32.50 19.09
N LYS A 678 -17.15 -33.33 18.31
CA LYS A 678 -16.00 -34.13 18.75
C LYS A 678 -14.67 -33.71 18.15
N THR A 679 -14.65 -32.71 17.28
CA THR A 679 -13.45 -32.18 16.64
C THR A 679 -13.39 -30.67 16.79
N TYR A 680 -12.18 -30.16 17.05
CA TYR A 680 -11.95 -28.74 17.29
C TYR A 680 -10.59 -28.30 16.73
N ASN A 681 -10.51 -27.09 16.19
CA ASN A 681 -9.26 -26.39 15.94
C ASN A 681 -8.92 -25.48 17.12
N VAL A 682 -7.79 -25.72 17.79
CA VAL A 682 -7.28 -24.88 18.87
C VAL A 682 -6.24 -23.91 18.31
N ILE A 683 -6.57 -22.63 18.26
CA ILE A 683 -5.70 -21.55 17.77
C ILE A 683 -5.01 -20.89 18.96
N VAL A 684 -3.70 -21.08 19.08
CA VAL A 684 -2.84 -20.57 20.15
C VAL A 684 -1.98 -19.41 19.61
N PRO A 685 -2.19 -18.16 20.06
CA PRO A 685 -1.37 -17.04 19.63
C PRO A 685 0.05 -17.15 20.20
N LEU A 686 1.04 -17.07 19.31
CA LEU A 686 2.46 -17.12 19.65
C LEU A 686 3.08 -15.72 19.61
N LEU A 687 2.81 -15.00 18.53
CA LEU A 687 3.21 -13.60 18.34
C LEU A 687 1.96 -12.79 18.02
N LEU A 688 1.67 -11.77 18.82
CA LEU A 688 0.68 -10.75 18.53
C LEU A 688 1.40 -9.50 18.06
N ALA A 689 0.80 -8.79 17.11
CA ALA A 689 1.26 -7.47 16.73
C ALA A 689 0.83 -6.44 17.82
N ASN A 690 1.65 -5.42 18.02
CA ASN A 690 1.42 -4.39 19.01
C ASN A 690 0.37 -3.39 18.50
N HIS A 691 -0.42 -2.83 19.42
CA HIS A 691 -1.40 -1.78 19.11
C HIS A 691 -2.45 -2.15 18.06
N THR A 692 -2.76 -3.45 17.94
CA THR A 692 -3.74 -3.97 16.99
C THR A 692 -5.14 -4.05 17.57
N GLY A 693 -6.14 -4.00 16.68
CA GLY A 693 -7.50 -4.40 16.98
C GLY A 693 -7.65 -5.93 17.03
N PRO A 694 -8.90 -6.43 17.14
CA PRO A 694 -9.25 -7.84 17.06
C PRO A 694 -8.69 -8.55 15.82
N GLU A 695 -8.35 -9.84 15.96
CA GLU A 695 -7.74 -10.63 14.89
C GLU A 695 -8.58 -11.83 14.44
N LEU A 696 -9.70 -12.11 15.11
CA LEU A 696 -10.61 -13.20 14.82
C LEU A 696 -12.06 -12.71 14.81
N ASP A 697 -12.73 -12.87 13.69
CA ASP A 697 -14.18 -12.66 13.58
C ASP A 697 -14.90 -13.97 13.92
N LEU A 698 -16.00 -13.90 14.67
CA LEU A 698 -16.85 -15.03 15.01
C LEU A 698 -18.32 -14.68 14.76
N VAL A 699 -19.03 -15.53 14.04
CA VAL A 699 -20.42 -15.29 13.65
C VAL A 699 -21.37 -15.90 14.66
N GLU A 700 -22.35 -15.10 15.12
CA GLU A 700 -23.40 -15.58 16.01
C GLU A 700 -24.42 -16.47 15.29
N GLY A 701 -24.83 -17.54 15.98
CA GLY A 701 -26.01 -18.32 15.59
C GLY A 701 -25.92 -19.07 14.26
N ALA A 702 -24.77 -19.05 13.57
CA ALA A 702 -24.62 -19.72 12.29
C ALA A 702 -24.81 -21.24 12.44
N SER A 703 -26.03 -21.71 12.19
CA SER A 703 -26.33 -23.12 12.05
C SER A 703 -26.25 -23.49 10.57
N PHE A 704 -25.74 -24.67 10.24
CA PHE A 704 -25.61 -25.14 8.86
C PHE A 704 -26.96 -25.14 8.10
N GLU A 705 -28.09 -25.17 8.82
CA GLU A 705 -29.44 -25.19 8.22
C GLU A 705 -29.81 -23.88 7.51
N ASP A 706 -29.14 -22.76 7.82
CA ASP A 706 -29.55 -21.42 7.39
C ASP A 706 -29.03 -21.01 5.99
N GLY A 707 -28.24 -21.86 5.33
CA GLY A 707 -27.66 -21.55 4.01
C GLY A 707 -26.56 -20.47 4.07
N PHE A 708 -25.59 -20.55 3.17
CA PHE A 708 -24.44 -19.62 3.15
C PHE A 708 -24.72 -18.31 2.40
N ASP A 709 -25.89 -18.18 1.77
CA ASP A 709 -26.16 -17.12 0.79
C ASP A 709 -26.63 -15.79 1.40
N ASP A 710 -27.24 -15.79 2.59
CA ASP A 710 -27.67 -14.55 3.26
C ASP A 710 -26.56 -14.04 4.22
N LYS A 711 -25.56 -13.36 3.65
CA LYS A 711 -24.44 -12.77 4.41
C LYS A 711 -24.79 -11.46 5.13
N GLU A 712 -25.79 -10.73 4.65
CA GLU A 712 -26.00 -9.32 5.03
C GLU A 712 -26.54 -9.13 6.47
N ASP A 713 -27.20 -10.13 7.05
CA ASP A 713 -27.85 -10.01 8.37
C ASP A 713 -27.09 -10.72 9.52
N ARG A 714 -25.88 -11.21 9.27
CA ARG A 714 -25.13 -11.98 10.28
C ARG A 714 -24.48 -11.05 11.30
N ILE A 715 -24.76 -11.29 12.58
CA ILE A 715 -24.09 -10.60 13.67
C ILE A 715 -22.69 -11.20 13.82
N VAL A 716 -21.67 -10.39 13.54
CA VAL A 716 -20.26 -10.76 13.66
C VAL A 716 -19.67 -10.05 14.86
N GLY A 717 -19.06 -10.81 15.76
CA GLY A 717 -18.28 -10.25 16.86
C GLY A 717 -16.81 -10.47 16.59
N ARG A 718 -15.99 -9.51 17.01
CA ARG A 718 -14.54 -9.55 16.83
C ARG A 718 -13.86 -9.92 18.14
N TYR A 719 -12.87 -10.80 18.09
CA TYR A 719 -12.08 -11.25 19.22
C TYR A 719 -10.64 -10.82 19.03
N ARG A 720 -10.08 -10.16 20.05
CA ARG A 720 -8.62 -10.04 20.12
C ARG A 720 -8.04 -11.26 20.81
N TYR A 721 -7.05 -11.86 20.17
CA TYR A 721 -6.29 -12.94 20.77
C TYR A 721 -5.58 -12.48 22.04
N GLU A 722 -5.54 -13.38 23.01
CA GLU A 722 -4.91 -13.18 24.30
C GLU A 722 -3.78 -14.20 24.43
N TYR A 723 -2.61 -13.77 24.90
CA TYR A 723 -1.60 -14.74 25.30
C TYR A 723 -2.15 -15.66 26.39
N GLU A 724 -1.70 -16.91 26.38
CA GLU A 724 -2.11 -17.93 27.37
C GLU A 724 -3.59 -18.33 27.29
N VAL A 725 -4.29 -17.90 26.23
CA VAL A 725 -5.65 -18.34 25.91
C VAL A 725 -5.69 -18.79 24.46
N GLY A 726 -6.10 -20.03 24.24
CA GLY A 726 -6.41 -20.56 22.91
C GLY A 726 -7.87 -20.27 22.54
N SER A 727 -8.10 -19.97 21.26
CA SER A 727 -9.45 -19.90 20.69
C SER A 727 -9.77 -21.25 20.06
N MET A 728 -10.85 -21.90 20.46
CA MET A 728 -11.17 -23.27 20.08
C MET A 728 -12.47 -23.33 19.28
N MET A 729 -12.37 -23.68 17.99
CA MET A 729 -13.48 -23.70 17.04
C MET A 729 -13.91 -25.13 16.74
N GLY A 730 -15.15 -25.47 17.08
CA GLY A 730 -15.73 -26.79 16.85
C GLY A 730 -16.74 -26.82 15.70
N ASP A 731 -17.58 -27.87 15.71
CA ASP A 731 -18.62 -28.09 14.71
C ASP A 731 -19.49 -26.85 14.48
N GLY A 732 -19.47 -26.33 13.24
CA GLY A 732 -20.33 -25.23 12.81
C GLY A 732 -19.93 -23.84 13.30
N ALA A 733 -18.84 -23.71 14.06
CA ALA A 733 -18.32 -22.40 14.46
C ALA A 733 -17.75 -21.65 13.24
N VAL A 734 -18.54 -20.72 12.69
CA VAL A 734 -18.12 -19.88 11.55
C VAL A 734 -17.26 -18.73 12.05
N HIS A 735 -16.05 -18.63 11.51
CA HIS A 735 -15.09 -17.62 11.92
C HIS A 735 -14.23 -17.15 10.73
N ALA A 736 -13.47 -16.08 10.93
CA ALA A 736 -12.54 -15.55 9.94
C ALA A 736 -11.35 -14.83 10.58
N THR A 737 -10.28 -14.60 9.83
CA THR A 737 -9.23 -13.63 10.25
C THR A 737 -9.76 -12.22 10.01
N SER A 738 -9.89 -11.42 11.07
CA SER A 738 -10.39 -10.04 10.98
C SER A 738 -9.56 -9.17 10.04
N ALA A 739 -10.13 -8.04 9.62
CA ALA A 739 -9.40 -7.03 8.85
C ALA A 739 -8.27 -6.44 9.71
N VAL A 740 -7.03 -6.60 9.26
CA VAL A 740 -5.81 -6.21 9.99
C VAL A 740 -4.72 -5.77 9.02
N ASP A 741 -3.87 -4.82 9.44
CA ASP A 741 -2.65 -4.46 8.71
C ASP A 741 -1.52 -4.10 9.67
N TYR A 742 -0.54 -5.00 9.76
CA TYR A 742 0.63 -4.92 10.63
C TYR A 742 1.89 -4.50 9.88
N ARG A 743 1.79 -4.30 8.56
CA ARG A 743 2.95 -4.05 7.70
C ARG A 743 3.62 -2.72 8.04
N ARG A 744 2.89 -1.72 8.55
CA ARG A 744 3.44 -0.43 9.02
C ARG A 744 4.53 -0.61 10.08
N HIS A 745 4.39 -1.61 10.95
CA HIS A 745 5.32 -1.84 12.06
C HIS A 745 6.29 -3.00 11.78
N ASN A 746 6.26 -3.59 10.58
CA ASN A 746 6.97 -4.83 10.26
C ASN A 746 6.65 -5.96 11.22
N GLU A 747 5.40 -6.00 11.64
CA GLU A 747 4.90 -7.01 12.54
C GLU A 747 4.06 -8.02 11.74
N MET A 748 3.89 -9.20 12.34
CA MET A 748 2.95 -10.19 11.89
C MET A 748 2.34 -10.84 13.11
N ARG A 749 1.12 -11.32 12.97
CA ARG A 749 0.56 -12.27 13.91
C ARG A 749 1.04 -13.66 13.52
N LEU A 750 1.55 -14.42 14.48
CA LEU A 750 1.87 -15.85 14.33
C LEU A 750 1.04 -16.64 15.35
N ALA A 751 0.32 -17.66 14.88
CA ALA A 751 -0.41 -18.59 15.73
C ALA A 751 -0.06 -20.04 15.39
N ALA A 752 -0.08 -20.90 16.39
CA ALA A 752 -0.13 -22.34 16.20
C ALA A 752 -1.61 -22.76 16.14
N THR A 753 -1.96 -23.62 15.19
CA THR A 753 -3.29 -24.22 15.12
C THR A 753 -3.15 -25.73 15.27
N ILE A 754 -3.92 -26.29 16.20
CA ILE A 754 -3.85 -27.68 16.61
C ILE A 754 -5.26 -28.26 16.54
N TYR A 755 -5.50 -29.11 15.54
CA TYR A 755 -6.77 -29.80 15.43
C TYR A 755 -6.73 -31.05 16.31
N ILE A 756 -7.72 -31.12 17.21
CA ILE A 756 -7.92 -32.21 18.15
C ILE A 756 -9.25 -32.90 17.89
N ALA A 757 -9.29 -34.23 18.02
CA ALA A 757 -10.51 -35.00 17.82
C ALA A 757 -10.65 -36.20 18.77
N ASP A 758 -11.88 -36.48 19.19
CA ASP A 758 -12.31 -37.79 19.71
C ASP A 758 -12.75 -38.67 18.55
N VAL A 759 -11.75 -39.21 17.84
CA VAL A 759 -11.92 -39.98 16.61
C VAL A 759 -12.63 -41.30 16.90
N ASN A 760 -13.66 -41.61 16.12
CA ASN A 760 -14.37 -42.87 16.14
C ASN A 760 -14.98 -43.18 14.77
N GLU A 761 -15.57 -44.37 14.62
CA GLU A 761 -16.15 -44.84 13.36
C GLU A 761 -17.22 -43.90 12.78
N GLN A 762 -17.92 -43.14 13.62
CA GLN A 762 -19.03 -42.27 13.22
C GLN A 762 -18.56 -40.93 12.64
N ASN A 763 -17.41 -40.42 13.09
CA ASN A 763 -16.94 -39.08 12.70
C ASN A 763 -15.69 -39.06 11.82
N ALA A 764 -14.95 -40.18 11.68
CA ALA A 764 -13.70 -40.21 10.92
C ALA A 764 -13.84 -39.67 9.48
N ASN A 765 -14.93 -40.00 8.78
CA ASN A 765 -15.19 -39.49 7.43
C ASN A 765 -15.48 -37.99 7.42
N SER A 766 -16.21 -37.48 8.42
CA SER A 766 -16.51 -36.05 8.53
C SER A 766 -15.24 -35.24 8.81
N ILE A 767 -14.34 -35.78 9.65
CA ILE A 767 -13.05 -35.15 9.96
C ILE A 767 -12.19 -34.98 8.70
N LEU A 768 -12.16 -36.00 7.84
CA LEU A 768 -11.36 -35.98 6.62
C LEU A 768 -11.97 -35.15 5.48
N LYS A 769 -13.27 -34.86 5.52
CA LYS A 769 -13.97 -34.15 4.44
C LYS A 769 -13.56 -32.69 4.29
N GLU A 770 -13.37 -31.98 5.40
CA GLU A 770 -13.05 -30.54 5.42
C GLU A 770 -11.53 -30.28 5.48
N TYR A 771 -10.75 -31.31 5.18
CA TYR A 771 -9.31 -31.34 5.39
C TYR A 771 -8.55 -30.90 4.11
N THR A 772 -7.82 -29.77 4.20
CA THR A 772 -7.15 -29.13 3.03
C THR A 772 -5.61 -29.18 3.09
N GLN A 773 -5.04 -29.92 4.03
CA GLN A 773 -3.63 -29.84 4.38
C GLN A 773 -2.83 -31.04 3.84
N ALA A 774 -1.50 -30.92 3.78
CA ALA A 774 -0.65 -31.98 3.19
C ALA A 774 -0.50 -33.23 4.06
N TYR A 775 -0.45 -33.09 5.39
CA TYR A 775 -0.34 -34.19 6.34
C TYR A 775 -1.17 -33.95 7.61
N PRO A 776 -1.98 -34.93 8.08
CA PRO A 776 -2.09 -36.34 7.63
C PRO A 776 -2.64 -36.53 6.20
N PRO A 777 -2.44 -37.69 5.55
CA PRO A 777 -3.11 -38.01 4.31
C PRO A 777 -4.63 -38.19 4.55
N ASP A 778 -5.42 -38.06 3.48
CA ASP A 778 -6.84 -38.43 3.47
C ASP A 778 -7.00 -39.96 3.55
N ASP A 779 -6.77 -40.50 4.76
CA ASP A 779 -6.79 -41.92 5.08
C ASP A 779 -7.57 -42.16 6.39
N ARG A 780 -8.76 -42.71 6.23
CA ARG A 780 -9.70 -43.01 7.31
C ARG A 780 -9.14 -44.00 8.32
N ASP A 781 -8.49 -45.06 7.85
CA ASP A 781 -8.02 -46.13 8.71
C ASP A 781 -6.81 -45.68 9.52
N LEU A 782 -5.94 -44.85 8.90
CA LEU A 782 -4.86 -44.18 9.60
C LEU A 782 -5.41 -43.27 10.72
N LEU A 783 -6.39 -42.42 10.42
CA LEU A 783 -6.98 -41.53 11.42
C LEU A 783 -7.61 -42.31 12.58
N LEU A 784 -8.35 -43.39 12.30
CA LEU A 784 -8.90 -44.28 13.32
C LEU A 784 -7.82 -44.95 14.17
N SER A 785 -6.67 -45.29 13.58
CA SER A 785 -5.56 -45.87 14.32
C SER A 785 -4.96 -44.93 15.37
N TRP A 786 -5.19 -43.62 15.24
CA TRP A 786 -4.75 -42.60 16.18
C TRP A 786 -5.76 -42.28 17.29
N ALA A 787 -6.94 -42.90 17.29
CA ALA A 787 -7.99 -42.62 18.27
C ALA A 787 -7.49 -42.74 19.72
N GLY A 788 -7.56 -41.63 20.46
CA GLY A 788 -7.14 -41.55 21.86
C GLY A 788 -5.63 -41.70 22.09
N ARG A 789 -4.80 -41.51 21.06
CA ARG A 789 -3.34 -41.66 21.15
C ARG A 789 -2.67 -40.66 22.11
N HIS A 790 -3.16 -39.41 22.16
CA HIS A 790 -2.49 -38.32 22.88
C HIS A 790 -3.16 -37.97 24.21
N TRP A 791 -4.37 -38.43 24.44
CA TRP A 791 -5.03 -38.38 25.75
C TRP A 791 -6.17 -39.40 25.76
N LYS A 792 -6.40 -40.04 26.90
CA LYS A 792 -7.48 -41.02 27.04
C LYS A 792 -8.04 -41.00 28.45
N LYS A 793 -9.37 -40.92 28.56
CA LYS A 793 -10.07 -40.83 29.85
C LYS A 793 -9.74 -41.98 30.80
N THR A 794 -9.50 -43.17 30.24
CA THR A 794 -9.25 -44.41 30.99
C THR A 794 -7.77 -44.79 31.09
N ASP A 795 -6.89 -44.07 30.40
CA ASP A 795 -5.46 -44.42 30.33
C ASP A 795 -4.61 -43.14 30.48
N PRO A 796 -4.11 -42.86 31.71
CA PRO A 796 -3.29 -41.69 31.95
C PRO A 796 -1.89 -41.76 31.33
N SER A 797 -1.52 -42.90 30.71
CA SER A 797 -0.26 -43.02 29.97
C SER A 797 -0.36 -42.51 28.53
N ALA A 798 -1.58 -42.33 28.01
CA ALA A 798 -1.82 -41.66 26.74
C ALA A 798 -1.49 -40.16 26.87
N GLN A 799 -0.41 -39.74 26.21
CA GLN A 799 0.15 -38.40 26.23
C GLN A 799 0.79 -38.11 24.87
N LEU A 800 1.07 -36.84 24.58
CA LEU A 800 1.86 -36.47 23.40
C LEU A 800 3.26 -37.12 23.44
N PRO A 801 3.86 -37.45 22.28
CA PRO A 801 5.18 -38.06 22.22
C PRO A 801 6.23 -37.13 22.83
N ARG A 802 7.11 -37.66 23.68
CA ARG A 802 8.18 -36.85 24.29
C ARG A 802 9.27 -36.53 23.26
N PRO A 803 9.93 -35.35 23.37
CA PRO A 803 11.10 -35.04 22.54
C PRO A 803 12.17 -36.11 22.63
N SER A 804 12.65 -36.55 21.47
CA SER A 804 13.84 -37.38 21.36
C SER A 804 15.10 -36.56 21.63
N ASP A 805 16.23 -37.24 21.92
CA ASP A 805 17.50 -36.57 22.21
C ASP A 805 18.04 -35.74 21.02
N ASP A 806 17.67 -36.14 19.79
CA ASP A 806 18.02 -35.45 18.54
C ASP A 806 17.03 -34.34 18.14
N HIS A 807 15.92 -34.19 18.87
CA HIS A 807 14.94 -33.13 18.62
C HIS A 807 15.59 -31.75 18.71
N ILE A 808 15.18 -30.81 17.85
CA ILE A 808 15.86 -29.51 17.71
C ILE A 808 15.92 -28.71 19.03
N LEU A 809 14.85 -28.78 19.84
CA LEU A 809 14.79 -28.15 21.17
C LEU A 809 15.79 -28.77 22.17
N MET A 810 16.09 -30.06 22.05
CA MET A 810 17.02 -30.75 22.95
C MET A 810 18.47 -30.43 22.58
N ARG A 811 18.77 -30.38 21.27
CA ARG A 811 20.10 -30.00 20.76
C ARG A 811 20.52 -28.60 21.20
N ARG A 812 19.61 -27.62 21.13
CA ARG A 812 19.89 -26.22 21.53
C ARG A 812 20.19 -26.09 23.02
N ARG A 813 19.39 -26.74 23.87
CA ARG A 813 19.60 -26.74 25.33
C ARG A 813 20.93 -27.39 25.71
N ALA A 814 21.33 -28.45 25.02
CA ALA A 814 22.64 -29.07 25.21
C ALA A 814 23.80 -28.14 24.81
N SER A 815 23.67 -27.38 23.71
CA SER A 815 24.70 -26.42 23.29
C SER A 815 24.81 -25.23 24.25
N GLU A 816 23.70 -24.67 24.71
CA GLU A 816 23.68 -23.55 25.67
C GLU A 816 24.26 -23.96 27.04
N GLY A 817 23.94 -25.16 27.52
CA GLY A 817 24.49 -25.70 28.77
C GLY A 817 26.02 -25.91 28.71
N THR A 818 26.57 -26.22 27.54
CA THR A 818 28.03 -26.37 27.36
C THR A 818 28.73 -25.01 27.40
N VAL A 819 28.13 -23.97 26.79
CA VAL A 819 28.67 -22.60 26.77
C VAL A 819 28.65 -21.94 28.15
N MET A 820 27.65 -22.24 29.00
CA MET A 820 27.63 -21.73 30.38
C MET A 820 28.59 -22.47 31.33
N SER A 821 29.07 -23.65 30.96
CA SER A 821 30.02 -24.45 31.75
C SER A 821 31.49 -24.19 31.40
N GLN A 822 31.74 -23.52 30.28
CA GLN A 822 33.05 -23.00 29.84
C GLN A 822 33.19 -21.54 30.25
#